data_AF-A0A9N9R3J6-F1
#
_entry.id   AF-A0A9N9R3J6-F1
#
_cell.length_a   1.000
_cell.length_b   1.000
_cell.length_c   1.000
_cell.angle_alpha   90.00
_cell.angle_beta   90.00
_cell.angle_gamma   90.00
#
_symmetry.space_group_name_H-M   'P 1'
#
loop_
_entity.id
_entity.type
_entity.pdbx_description
1 polymer ?
#
loop_
_entity_poly.entity_id
_entity_poly.type
_entity_poly.pdbx_seq_one_letter_code
_entity_poly.pdbx_strand_id
1 'polypeptide(L)'
;MEDMESVSSGPDENPWPHLTEYVEFVSRSGQQILFACKRCLPKDTKIKVHVSSLNNLKQHVRRVHESQYVQFEEIVKAGSNRGKTKRRTHSDDDPNPVKRRIQQGRQLSIGESFGIAATGSGVPQAKVDKCIVNLFVSNMIPLHVVESKSFGALIKTLNPSKNSISRRTLGRRITDEHIELKQHLIRTTTDNGSNFVKAFVQFGSEIDILPELPSCDLESEFDPDIANLLNPNSEENDDLEFISVENILNAPDRLHCNEINEQILENFNTLPIHMRCAAHTFNLVASKDVDAALQITVFKTPYRSALAKARTLWNQQSRSTVAADSIHAELGRRLVLPNTTRWNSLYDAIVVLNSILETKRPSLHRVMTQLKILTFNDQDVTVMKEYAKVMAPVANALDRIQGEAQAYLGSLLPTIAATVYKLKNIKSKGLVNCTALANALLNGIEKRFGPLLNDEQCLLAAAFHPKFRLIWLETYDSSRVDAVKKSMEKKVEDALRQEAAENSKDRDSLTGGGSNASNNDDDEEEDFFNSVTRSIEKPKSSNSLKSKAQSLVKMWLDMKSKDSFNDAAFLGEQIFINLFIKYNTAIPSSAAVERLFSTGKDILTPKRASLSDENFNMLMFMKGNMHLMPDD
;
A
#
# COMPACT_ATOMS: atom_id res chain seq x y z
N MET A 1 34.21 27.16 66.66
CA MET A 1 34.19 28.64 66.62
C MET A 1 35.12 29.01 65.49
N GLU A 2 34.65 29.28 64.28
CA GLU A 2 33.42 29.99 63.88
C GLU A 2 32.62 29.20 62.83
N ASP A 3 31.30 29.36 62.89
CA ASP A 3 30.30 28.60 62.16
C ASP A 3 30.05 29.13 60.73
N MET A 4 29.81 28.20 59.81
CA MET A 4 29.29 28.45 58.45
C MET A 4 27.81 28.85 58.50
N GLU A 5 27.49 30.09 58.12
CA GLU A 5 26.12 30.51 57.85
C GLU A 5 25.67 30.08 56.44
N SER A 6 24.61 29.27 56.41
CA SER A 6 23.83 28.91 55.24
C SER A 6 22.95 30.09 54.79
N VAL A 7 23.13 30.56 53.56
CA VAL A 7 22.26 31.59 52.95
C VAL A 7 20.90 30.99 52.60
N SER A 8 19.86 31.42 53.32
CA SER A 8 18.45 31.14 53.03
C SER A 8 17.94 32.11 51.95
N SER A 9 17.50 31.60 50.80
CA SER A 9 16.76 32.38 49.79
C SER A 9 15.30 32.59 50.22
N GLY A 10 14.78 33.81 50.05
CA GLY A 10 13.49 34.25 50.56
C GLY A 10 12.24 33.64 49.89
N PRO A 11 11.02 33.88 50.42
CA PRO A 11 9.82 33.09 50.10
C PRO A 11 9.17 33.37 48.72
N ASP A 12 9.53 34.44 48.00
CA ASP A 12 8.76 34.95 46.85
C ASP A 12 9.54 35.14 45.53
N GLU A 13 10.69 34.50 45.37
CA GLU A 13 11.49 34.66 44.14
C GLU A 13 11.01 33.78 42.97
N ASN A 14 10.94 34.39 41.77
CA ASN A 14 10.64 33.72 40.50
C ASN A 14 11.81 32.78 40.09
N PRO A 15 11.60 31.45 40.00
CA PRO A 15 12.67 30.51 39.65
C PRO A 15 13.11 30.55 38.18
N TRP A 16 12.37 31.24 37.30
CA TRP A 16 12.69 31.37 35.87
C TRP A 16 12.69 32.84 35.42
N PRO A 17 13.65 33.66 35.87
CA PRO A 17 13.73 35.09 35.51
C PRO A 17 14.01 35.30 34.02
N HIS A 18 14.61 34.31 33.35
CA HIS A 18 14.87 34.33 31.90
C HIS A 18 13.60 34.20 31.03
N LEU A 19 12.44 33.91 31.61
CA LEU A 19 11.16 33.77 30.88
C LEU A 19 10.26 35.01 30.98
N THR A 20 10.78 36.11 31.53
CA THR A 20 10.04 37.36 31.80
C THR A 20 9.48 38.05 30.54
N GLU A 21 9.99 37.71 29.36
CA GLU A 21 9.47 38.18 28.07
C GLU A 21 8.15 37.51 27.68
N TYR A 22 7.91 36.27 28.15
CA TYR A 22 6.72 35.49 27.80
C TYR A 22 5.70 35.45 28.95
N VAL A 23 6.19 35.46 30.19
CA VAL A 23 5.34 35.36 31.37
C VAL A 23 5.70 36.34 32.48
N GLU A 24 4.68 36.74 33.22
CA GLU A 24 4.80 37.56 34.42
C GLU A 24 4.52 36.71 35.66
N PHE A 25 5.38 36.77 36.66
CA PHE A 25 5.15 36.09 37.93
C PHE A 25 4.04 36.80 38.71
N VAL A 26 3.01 36.05 39.14
CA VAL A 26 1.86 36.61 39.85
C VAL A 26 1.92 36.29 41.34
N SER A 27 2.07 35.01 41.70
CA SER A 27 2.16 34.58 43.09
C SER A 27 2.71 33.17 43.23
N ARG A 28 3.20 32.84 44.43
CA ARG A 28 3.64 31.50 44.80
C ARG A 28 2.84 30.98 46.00
N SER A 29 2.39 29.74 45.92
CA SER A 29 1.75 29.02 47.02
C SER A 29 2.45 27.67 47.17
N GLY A 30 3.43 27.61 48.07
CA GLY A 30 4.27 26.43 48.30
C GLY A 30 5.07 26.01 47.07
N GLN A 31 4.73 24.83 46.52
CA GLN A 31 5.36 24.27 45.31
C GLN A 31 4.64 24.64 44.01
N GLN A 32 3.55 25.42 44.08
CA GLN A 32 2.82 25.92 42.92
C GLN A 32 3.12 27.40 42.70
N ILE A 33 3.39 27.77 41.45
CA ILE A 33 3.62 29.14 40.99
C ILE A 33 2.56 29.50 39.95
N LEU A 34 2.04 30.71 40.04
CA LEU A 34 1.09 31.26 39.08
C LEU A 34 1.80 32.28 38.17
N PHE A 35 1.72 32.08 36.86
CA PHE A 35 2.24 32.99 35.84
C PHE A 35 1.10 33.58 35.01
N ALA A 36 1.18 34.86 34.64
CA ALA A 36 0.31 35.47 33.63
C ALA A 36 1.02 35.48 32.27
N CYS A 37 0.33 35.09 31.19
CA CYS A 37 0.90 35.08 29.85
C CYS A 37 0.82 36.47 29.21
N LYS A 38 1.97 37.07 28.88
CA LYS A 38 2.04 38.40 28.24
C LYS A 38 1.60 38.39 26.77
N ARG A 39 1.56 37.22 26.14
CA ARG A 39 1.22 37.04 24.71
C ARG A 39 -0.26 36.75 24.47
N CYS A 40 -1.06 36.55 25.52
CA CYS A 40 -2.49 36.25 25.45
C CYS A 40 -3.41 37.48 25.39
N LEU A 41 -2.87 38.70 25.28
CA LEU A 41 -3.67 39.93 25.25
C LEU A 41 -4.75 39.89 24.15
N PRO A 42 -5.99 40.33 24.44
CA PRO A 42 -6.46 41.00 25.67
C PRO A 42 -6.92 40.04 26.79
N LYS A 43 -6.77 38.72 26.66
CA LYS A 43 -7.18 37.74 27.69
C LYS A 43 -6.09 37.59 28.76
N ASP A 44 -6.40 37.95 30.00
CA ASP A 44 -5.55 37.70 31.18
C ASP A 44 -5.51 36.20 31.52
N THR A 45 -4.63 35.47 30.82
CA THR A 45 -4.52 34.02 30.96
C THR A 45 -3.48 33.65 32.02
N LYS A 46 -3.96 33.09 33.13
CA LYS A 46 -3.13 32.64 34.27
C LYS A 46 -2.84 31.15 34.19
N ILE A 47 -1.57 30.78 34.33
CA ILE A 47 -1.04 29.43 34.15
C ILE A 47 -0.40 28.98 35.46
N LYS A 48 -0.93 27.91 36.04
CA LYS A 48 -0.40 27.30 37.26
C LYS A 48 0.68 26.27 36.91
N VAL A 49 1.85 26.39 37.53
CA VAL A 49 3.06 25.62 37.23
C VAL A 49 3.67 25.09 38.53
N HIS A 50 4.37 23.96 38.50
CA HIS A 50 5.08 23.41 39.66
C HIS A 50 6.53 23.89 39.66
N VAL A 51 7.11 24.23 40.82
CA VAL A 51 8.49 24.79 40.94
C VAL A 51 9.57 23.95 40.22
N SER A 52 9.37 22.63 40.09
CA SER A 52 10.31 21.73 39.41
C SER A 52 9.98 21.42 37.94
N SER A 53 8.89 21.96 37.37
CA SER A 53 8.41 21.57 36.03
C SER A 53 7.81 22.73 35.26
N LEU A 54 8.36 23.00 34.07
CA LEU A 54 7.86 23.99 33.11
C LEU A 54 6.79 23.44 32.14
N ASN A 55 6.33 22.19 32.30
CA ASN A 55 5.49 21.52 31.30
C ASN A 55 4.16 22.25 31.02
N ASN A 56 3.50 22.78 32.04
CA ASN A 56 2.23 23.51 31.85
C ASN A 56 2.44 24.80 31.05
N LEU A 57 3.59 25.45 31.23
CA LEU A 57 3.95 26.66 30.49
C LEU A 57 4.32 26.34 29.04
N LYS A 58 5.13 25.31 28.82
CA LYS A 58 5.46 24.78 27.48
C LYS A 58 4.20 24.38 26.71
N GLN A 59 3.27 23.69 27.37
CA GLN A 59 2.03 23.22 26.74
C GLN A 59 1.07 24.37 26.42
N HIS A 60 1.02 25.41 27.26
CA HIS A 60 0.26 26.62 26.96
C HIS A 60 0.83 27.34 25.72
N VAL A 61 2.13 27.62 25.70
CA VAL A 61 2.77 28.30 24.56
C VAL A 61 2.63 27.48 23.28
N ARG A 62 2.80 26.15 23.34
CA ARG A 62 2.62 25.27 22.16
C ARG A 62 1.21 25.30 21.58
N ARG A 63 0.18 25.44 22.43
CA ARG A 63 -1.23 25.39 22.02
C ARG A 63 -1.80 26.75 21.61
N VAL A 64 -1.35 27.82 22.27
CA VAL A 64 -1.93 29.17 22.11
C VAL A 64 -1.02 30.09 21.28
N HIS A 65 0.29 29.81 21.27
CA HIS A 65 1.32 30.64 20.62
C HIS A 65 2.30 29.76 19.83
N GLU A 66 1.77 28.89 18.95
CA GLU A 66 2.53 27.89 18.20
C GLU A 66 3.73 28.50 17.43
N SER A 67 3.53 29.66 16.80
CA SER A 67 4.58 30.38 16.06
C SER A 67 5.76 30.86 16.91
N GLN A 68 5.59 30.97 18.24
CA GLN A 68 6.63 31.42 19.18
C GLN A 68 7.21 30.27 20.01
N TYR A 69 6.72 29.04 19.82
CA TYR A 69 7.10 27.89 20.63
C TYR A 69 8.58 27.52 20.50
N VAL A 70 9.15 27.61 19.29
CA VAL A 70 10.56 27.30 19.03
C VAL A 70 11.49 28.24 19.80
N GLN A 71 11.28 29.55 19.69
CA GLN A 71 12.05 30.58 20.41
C GLN A 71 11.91 30.44 21.93
N PHE A 72 10.68 30.18 22.41
CA PHE A 72 10.44 29.93 23.83
C PHE A 72 11.20 28.70 24.35
N GLU A 73 11.26 27.61 23.57
CA GLU A 73 11.98 26.40 23.96
C GLU A 73 13.51 26.60 24.01
N GLU A 74 14.06 27.41 23.11
CA GLU A 74 15.48 27.78 23.10
C GLU A 74 15.86 28.60 24.35
N ILE A 75 15.04 29.57 24.74
CA ILE A 75 15.27 30.37 25.95
C ILE A 75 15.20 29.49 27.21
N VAL A 76 14.25 28.54 27.26
CA VAL A 76 14.16 27.55 28.35
C VAL A 76 15.41 26.66 28.41
N LYS A 77 15.98 26.26 27.26
CA LYS A 77 17.22 25.46 27.20
C LYS A 77 18.43 26.29 27.64
N ALA A 78 18.52 27.54 27.22
CA ALA A 78 19.61 28.45 27.57
C ALA A 78 19.65 28.79 29.08
N GLY A 79 18.50 28.85 29.75
CA GLY A 79 18.40 29.15 31.19
C GLY A 79 18.64 27.96 32.14
N SER A 80 18.85 26.74 31.62
CA SER A 80 19.00 25.53 32.45
C SER A 80 20.48 25.26 32.78
N ASN A 81 20.90 25.58 34.02
CA ASN A 81 22.26 25.31 34.52
C ASN A 81 22.58 23.81 34.80
N ARG A 82 21.77 22.86 34.33
CA ARG A 82 21.89 21.43 34.66
C ARG A 82 22.88 20.63 33.81
N GLY A 83 23.87 21.29 33.20
CA GLY A 83 24.80 20.66 32.24
C GLY A 83 26.25 21.13 32.30
N LYS A 84 26.77 21.60 33.44
CA LYS A 84 28.21 21.87 33.60
C LYS A 84 28.84 20.88 34.58
N THR A 85 29.14 19.69 34.09
CA THR A 85 29.97 18.72 34.84
C THR A 85 31.44 19.12 34.72
N LYS A 86 32.05 19.36 35.89
CA LYS A 86 33.48 19.58 36.15
C LYS A 86 34.39 18.70 35.26
N ARG A 87 35.20 19.32 34.40
CA ARG A 87 36.42 18.69 33.86
C ARG A 87 37.47 18.67 34.99
N ARG A 88 37.87 17.47 35.43
CA ARG A 88 39.06 17.28 36.26
C ARG A 88 40.28 17.31 35.34
N THR A 89 41.25 18.15 35.68
CA THR A 89 42.62 18.10 35.17
C THR A 89 43.32 16.88 35.76
N HIS A 90 43.90 16.03 34.92
CA HIS A 90 44.87 15.02 35.32
C HIS A 90 46.15 15.26 34.52
N SER A 91 47.26 15.39 35.24
CA SER A 91 48.63 15.30 34.76
C SER A 91 48.95 13.84 34.47
N ASP A 92 49.56 13.59 33.32
CA ASP A 92 50.15 12.31 32.93
C ASP A 92 51.45 12.07 33.72
N ASP A 93 51.62 10.85 34.24
CA ASP A 93 52.87 10.10 34.19
C ASP A 93 52.63 8.62 34.55
N ASP A 94 53.25 7.75 33.75
CA ASP A 94 53.55 6.30 33.91
C ASP A 94 52.56 5.20 33.41
N PRO A 95 53.07 4.06 32.86
CA PRO A 95 52.46 3.35 31.74
C PRO A 95 52.03 1.90 32.04
N ASN A 96 50.91 1.52 31.39
CA ASN A 96 50.55 0.15 31.01
C ASN A 96 50.15 -0.87 32.12
N PRO A 97 49.48 -2.00 31.80
CA PRO A 97 48.02 -2.07 31.77
C PRO A 97 47.46 -3.18 32.70
N VAL A 98 46.14 -3.42 32.60
CA VAL A 98 45.36 -4.52 33.20
C VAL A 98 44.82 -4.27 34.60
N LYS A 99 43.52 -3.93 34.70
CA LYS A 99 42.64 -4.39 35.79
C LYS A 99 41.17 -4.40 35.37
N ARG A 100 40.59 -5.59 35.50
CA ARG A 100 39.20 -5.98 35.23
C ARG A 100 38.22 -5.04 35.93
N ARG A 101 37.23 -4.55 35.18
CA ARG A 101 36.15 -3.71 35.69
C ARG A 101 35.23 -4.56 36.57
N ILE A 102 35.33 -4.40 37.90
CA ILE A 102 34.35 -4.94 38.84
C ILE A 102 33.04 -4.17 38.62
N GLN A 103 32.00 -4.87 38.15
CA GLN A 103 30.63 -4.38 38.17
C GLN A 103 30.25 -4.12 39.63
N GLN A 104 30.05 -2.86 40.00
CA GLN A 104 29.35 -2.55 41.25
C GLN A 104 27.92 -3.07 41.12
N GLY A 105 27.60 -4.05 41.96
CA GLY A 105 26.30 -4.70 42.01
C GLY A 105 25.19 -3.68 42.22
N ARG A 106 24.19 -3.72 41.34
CA ARG A 106 22.91 -3.06 41.53
C ARG A 106 22.29 -3.56 42.84
N GLN A 107 21.99 -2.66 43.76
CA GLN A 107 21.22 -3.00 44.95
C GLN A 107 19.82 -3.44 44.50
N LEU A 108 19.49 -4.69 44.74
CA LEU A 108 18.19 -5.26 44.42
C LEU A 108 17.13 -4.57 45.28
N SER A 109 16.01 -4.19 44.66
CA SER A 109 14.85 -3.71 45.42
C SER A 109 14.35 -4.83 46.34
N ILE A 110 13.66 -4.48 47.43
CA ILE A 110 13.10 -5.46 48.37
C ILE A 110 12.32 -6.58 47.65
N GLY A 111 11.57 -6.26 46.58
CA GLY A 111 10.84 -7.26 45.80
C GLY A 111 11.73 -8.27 45.06
N GLU A 112 12.91 -7.84 44.60
CA GLU A 112 13.89 -8.70 43.93
C GLU A 112 14.62 -9.63 44.92
N SER A 113 14.64 -9.29 46.22
CA SER A 113 15.31 -10.09 47.27
C SER A 113 14.43 -11.23 47.83
N PHE A 114 13.10 -11.15 47.68
CA PHE A 114 12.14 -12.14 48.20
C PHE A 114 11.62 -13.13 47.15
N GLY A 115 12.21 -13.18 45.95
CA GLY A 115 11.77 -14.14 44.92
C GLY A 115 10.35 -13.92 44.40
N ILE A 116 9.73 -12.77 44.72
CA ILE A 116 8.50 -12.32 44.07
C ILE A 116 8.95 -11.72 42.74
N ALA A 117 9.27 -12.58 41.77
CA ALA A 117 9.24 -12.18 40.38
C ALA A 117 7.84 -11.60 40.16
N ALA A 118 7.73 -10.28 40.06
CA ALA A 118 6.51 -9.66 39.58
C ALA A 118 6.28 -10.23 38.18
N THR A 119 5.40 -11.22 38.09
CA THR A 119 4.96 -11.88 36.87
C THR A 119 4.43 -10.78 35.95
N GLY A 120 5.30 -10.26 35.07
CA GLY A 120 4.94 -9.20 34.13
C GLY A 120 5.92 -8.03 33.93
N SER A 121 7.04 -7.93 34.66
CA SER A 121 7.89 -6.72 34.57
C SER A 121 8.73 -6.57 33.29
N GLY A 122 8.82 -7.61 32.44
CA GLY A 122 9.66 -7.60 31.24
C GLY A 122 9.06 -6.89 30.02
N VAL A 123 7.74 -6.74 29.94
CA VAL A 123 7.08 -6.18 28.74
C VAL A 123 6.87 -4.67 28.91
N PRO A 124 7.34 -3.80 28.01
CA PRO A 124 7.04 -2.36 28.06
C PRO A 124 5.54 -2.09 27.85
N GLN A 125 4.98 -1.05 28.50
CA GLN A 125 3.58 -0.65 28.25
C GLN A 125 3.35 -0.28 26.78
N ALA A 126 4.35 0.33 26.12
CA ALA A 126 4.30 0.65 24.69
C ALA A 126 4.06 -0.59 23.81
N LYS A 127 4.67 -1.74 24.17
CA LYS A 127 4.48 -3.01 23.45
C LYS A 127 3.05 -3.54 23.63
N VAL A 128 2.49 -3.43 24.84
CA VAL A 128 1.08 -3.79 25.10
C VAL A 128 0.14 -2.89 24.30
N ASP A 129 0.36 -1.57 24.33
CA ASP A 129 -0.48 -0.61 23.62
C ASP A 129 -0.47 -0.88 22.10
N LYS A 130 0.69 -1.20 21.52
CA LYS A 130 0.83 -1.57 20.10
C LYS A 130 0.09 -2.86 19.77
N CYS A 131 0.21 -3.90 20.62
CA CYS A 131 -0.58 -5.12 20.46
C CYS A 131 -2.10 -4.85 20.54
N ILE A 132 -2.53 -3.91 21.38
CA ILE A 132 -3.95 -3.51 21.44
C ILE A 132 -4.36 -2.81 20.14
N VAL A 133 -3.56 -1.88 19.61
CA VAL A 133 -3.82 -1.25 18.30
C VAL A 133 -3.96 -2.32 17.22
N ASN A 134 -2.97 -3.22 17.08
CA ASN A 134 -2.99 -4.29 16.09
C ASN A 134 -4.22 -5.18 16.23
N LEU A 135 -4.59 -5.57 17.46
CA LEU A 135 -5.79 -6.38 17.71
C LEU A 135 -7.05 -5.68 17.19
N PHE A 136 -7.22 -4.39 17.48
CA PHE A 136 -8.40 -3.63 17.09
C PHE A 136 -8.46 -3.41 15.58
N VAL A 137 -7.31 -3.20 14.94
CA VAL A 137 -7.19 -3.01 13.48
C VAL A 137 -7.43 -4.33 12.74
N SER A 138 -6.71 -5.41 13.08
CA SER A 138 -6.85 -6.72 12.42
C SER A 138 -8.29 -7.21 12.47
N ASN A 139 -8.95 -7.03 13.62
CA ASN A 139 -10.26 -7.56 13.88
C ASN A 139 -11.39 -6.54 13.68
N MET A 140 -11.09 -5.30 13.25
CA MET A 140 -12.08 -4.23 13.06
C MET A 140 -12.99 -4.04 14.28
N ILE A 141 -12.40 -4.00 15.48
CA ILE A 141 -13.15 -3.96 16.74
C ILE A 141 -13.61 -2.51 17.01
N PRO A 142 -14.88 -2.28 17.38
CA PRO A 142 -15.33 -0.98 17.84
C PRO A 142 -14.47 -0.41 18.96
N LEU A 143 -14.00 0.83 18.81
CA LEU A 143 -12.99 1.41 19.72
C LEU A 143 -13.43 1.48 21.19
N HIS A 144 -14.73 1.50 21.48
CA HIS A 144 -15.26 1.52 22.84
C HIS A 144 -14.98 0.21 23.61
N VAL A 145 -14.73 -0.91 22.91
CA VAL A 145 -14.45 -2.22 23.53
C VAL A 145 -13.20 -2.18 24.42
N VAL A 146 -12.24 -1.30 24.11
CA VAL A 146 -10.96 -1.19 24.85
C VAL A 146 -11.16 -0.74 26.31
N GLU A 147 -12.28 -0.10 26.60
CA GLU A 147 -12.68 0.39 27.92
C GLU A 147 -13.71 -0.53 28.61
N SER A 148 -14.10 -1.64 27.96
CA SER A 148 -15.02 -2.61 28.57
C SER A 148 -14.39 -3.27 29.80
N LYS A 149 -15.22 -3.56 30.81
CA LYS A 149 -14.76 -4.22 32.05
C LYS A 149 -14.11 -5.57 31.77
N SER A 150 -14.65 -6.34 30.82
CA SER A 150 -14.10 -7.63 30.41
C SER A 150 -12.74 -7.50 29.75
N PHE A 151 -12.55 -6.54 28.84
CA PHE A 151 -11.25 -6.30 28.20
C PHE A 151 -10.20 -5.81 29.21
N GLY A 152 -10.57 -4.88 30.09
CA GLY A 152 -9.68 -4.41 31.16
C GLY A 152 -9.27 -5.54 32.11
N ALA A 153 -10.21 -6.40 32.49
CA ALA A 153 -9.94 -7.58 33.32
C ALA A 153 -9.00 -8.58 32.62
N LEU A 154 -9.16 -8.79 31.30
CA LEU A 154 -8.28 -9.64 30.52
C LEU A 154 -6.83 -9.14 30.54
N ILE A 155 -6.59 -7.84 30.26
CA ILE A 155 -5.25 -7.26 30.28
C ILE A 155 -4.62 -7.39 31.68
N LYS A 156 -5.39 -7.12 32.73
CA LYS A 156 -4.94 -7.24 34.12
C LYS A 156 -4.66 -8.68 34.54
N THR A 157 -5.41 -9.64 34.04
CA THR A 157 -5.22 -11.06 34.33
C THR A 157 -3.95 -11.59 33.65
N LEU A 158 -3.71 -11.19 32.39
CA LEU A 158 -2.51 -11.57 31.65
C LEU A 158 -1.24 -10.90 32.21
N ASN A 159 -1.34 -9.63 32.64
CA ASN A 159 -0.23 -8.94 33.28
C ASN A 159 -0.75 -7.87 34.27
N PRO A 160 -0.71 -8.14 35.60
CA PRO A 160 -1.24 -7.23 36.61
C PRO A 160 -0.61 -5.84 36.60
N SER A 161 0.65 -5.74 36.17
CA SER A 161 1.41 -4.48 36.10
C SER A 161 1.03 -3.57 34.93
N LYS A 162 0.21 -4.05 33.98
CA LYS A 162 -0.15 -3.32 32.75
C LYS A 162 -1.59 -2.84 32.79
N ASN A 163 -1.87 -1.81 32.00
CA ASN A 163 -3.20 -1.23 31.88
C ASN A 163 -3.68 -1.30 30.43
N SER A 164 -5.00 -1.37 30.25
CA SER A 164 -5.62 -1.12 28.95
C SER A 164 -5.49 0.36 28.59
N ILE A 165 -5.33 0.67 27.31
CA ILE A 165 -5.36 2.05 26.81
C ILE A 165 -6.80 2.57 26.79
N SER A 166 -6.95 3.90 26.91
CA SER A 166 -8.26 4.54 26.73
C SER A 166 -8.71 4.51 25.27
N ARG A 167 -10.03 4.59 25.03
CA ARG A 167 -10.62 4.74 23.69
C ARG A 167 -10.02 5.94 22.96
N ARG A 168 -9.82 7.06 23.68
CA ARG A 168 -9.24 8.28 23.12
C ARG A 168 -7.79 8.09 22.68
N THR A 169 -7.00 7.38 23.49
CA THR A 169 -5.60 7.07 23.17
C THR A 169 -5.51 6.12 21.99
N LEU A 170 -6.35 5.08 21.96
CA LEU A 170 -6.45 4.14 20.85
C LEU A 170 -6.80 4.86 19.54
N GLY A 171 -7.86 5.67 19.56
CA GLY A 171 -8.27 6.46 18.39
C GLY A 171 -7.15 7.37 17.88
N ARG A 172 -6.47 8.10 18.78
CA ARG A 172 -5.34 8.95 18.40
C ARG A 172 -4.21 8.16 17.74
N ARG A 173 -3.81 7.01 18.31
CA ARG A 173 -2.74 6.17 17.74
C ARG A 173 -3.09 5.68 16.32
N ILE A 174 -4.33 5.24 16.13
CA ILE A 174 -4.86 4.86 14.81
C ILE A 174 -4.82 6.07 13.85
N THR A 175 -5.19 7.27 14.31
CA THR A 175 -5.09 8.49 13.49
C THR A 175 -3.67 8.85 13.12
N ASP A 176 -2.75 8.81 14.07
CA ASP A 176 -1.34 9.14 13.84
C ASP A 176 -0.72 8.16 12.83
N GLU A 177 -0.94 6.85 12.99
CA GLU A 177 -0.47 5.81 12.06
C GLU A 177 -1.13 5.93 10.68
N HIS A 178 -2.42 6.25 10.61
CA HIS A 178 -3.11 6.48 9.34
C HIS A 178 -2.52 7.67 8.58
N ILE A 179 -2.25 8.79 9.25
CA ILE A 179 -1.66 9.99 8.66
C ILE A 179 -0.24 9.69 8.15
N GLU A 180 0.57 9.00 8.95
CA GLU A 180 1.93 8.61 8.57
C GLU A 180 1.94 7.74 7.31
N LEU A 181 1.11 6.69 7.26
CA LEU A 181 1.01 5.83 6.08
C LEU A 181 0.49 6.60 4.86
N LYS A 182 -0.47 7.51 5.04
CA LYS A 182 -1.03 8.32 3.95
C LYS A 182 0.01 9.25 3.32
N GLN A 183 1.00 9.73 4.08
CA GLN A 183 2.11 10.55 3.54
C GLN A 183 2.98 9.79 2.53
N HIS A 184 2.99 8.45 2.58
CA HIS A 184 3.73 7.60 1.66
C HIS A 184 2.92 7.21 0.40
N LEU A 185 1.67 7.69 0.27
CA LEU A 185 0.79 7.33 -0.83
C LEU A 185 1.15 8.10 -2.13
N ILE A 186 1.81 7.41 -3.05
CA ILE A 186 2.27 8.00 -4.32
C ILE A 186 1.26 7.84 -5.47
N ARG A 187 0.40 6.82 -5.43
CA ARG A 187 -0.50 6.44 -6.52
C ARG A 187 -1.70 5.67 -6.01
N THR A 188 -2.84 5.83 -6.67
CA THR A 188 -4.09 5.09 -6.41
C THR A 188 -4.53 4.30 -7.64
N THR A 189 -4.95 3.06 -7.44
CA THR A 189 -5.44 2.18 -8.52
C THR A 189 -6.93 1.92 -8.32
N THR A 190 -7.76 2.28 -9.31
CA THR A 190 -9.21 2.08 -9.22
C THR A 190 -9.78 1.44 -10.48
N ASP A 191 -10.90 0.75 -10.33
CA ASP A 191 -11.70 0.15 -11.41
C ASP A 191 -12.90 1.04 -11.78
N ASN A 192 -12.74 2.37 -11.70
CA ASN A 192 -13.81 3.37 -11.87
C ASN A 192 -14.99 3.17 -10.92
N GLY A 193 -14.73 2.63 -9.74
CA GLY A 193 -15.75 2.42 -8.73
C GLY A 193 -16.67 1.25 -9.02
N SER A 194 -16.33 0.32 -9.93
CA SER A 194 -17.14 -0.88 -10.16
C SER A 194 -17.34 -1.66 -8.85
N ASN A 195 -16.32 -1.66 -7.97
CA ASN A 195 -16.42 -2.25 -6.64
C ASN A 195 -17.34 -1.49 -5.69
N PHE A 196 -17.41 -0.17 -5.79
CA PHE A 196 -18.38 0.64 -5.03
C PHE A 196 -19.79 0.40 -5.53
N VAL A 197 -20.02 0.43 -6.85
CA VAL A 197 -21.34 0.13 -7.44
C VAL A 197 -21.81 -1.27 -7.03
N LYS A 198 -20.94 -2.29 -7.11
CA LYS A 198 -21.26 -3.64 -6.63
C LYS A 198 -21.61 -3.65 -5.14
N ALA A 199 -20.91 -2.89 -4.31
CA ALA A 199 -21.22 -2.79 -2.89
C ALA A 199 -22.58 -2.11 -2.66
N PHE A 200 -22.87 -1.00 -3.34
CA PHE A 200 -24.17 -0.33 -3.25
C PHE A 200 -25.32 -1.22 -3.73
N VAL A 201 -25.14 -1.98 -4.81
CA VAL A 201 -26.16 -2.94 -5.27
C VAL A 201 -26.34 -4.09 -4.29
N GLN A 202 -25.25 -4.56 -3.66
CA GLN A 202 -25.30 -5.69 -2.73
C GLN A 202 -25.82 -5.30 -1.32
N PHE A 203 -25.65 -4.04 -0.89
CA PHE A 203 -25.95 -3.59 0.47
C PHE A 203 -26.97 -2.44 0.54
N GLY A 204 -27.33 -1.83 -0.59
CA GLY A 204 -28.26 -0.71 -0.66
C GLY A 204 -29.74 -1.09 -0.47
N SER A 205 -30.04 -2.39 -0.37
CA SER A 205 -31.40 -2.91 -0.16
C SER A 205 -31.90 -2.80 1.28
N GLU A 206 -31.08 -2.34 2.24
CA GLU A 206 -31.45 -2.27 3.67
C GLU A 206 -31.58 -0.82 4.21
N ILE A 207 -31.70 0.19 3.34
CA ILE A 207 -31.94 1.57 3.77
C ILE A 207 -33.36 1.98 3.38
N ASP A 208 -34.24 1.98 4.39
CA ASP A 208 -35.63 2.46 4.41
C ASP A 208 -35.79 3.92 3.95
N ILE A 209 -35.61 4.21 2.66
CA ILE A 209 -36.00 5.49 2.06
C ILE A 209 -36.68 5.26 0.70
N LEU A 210 -37.77 4.48 0.67
CA LEU A 210 -38.80 4.56 -0.37
C LEU A 210 -40.17 4.20 0.26
N PRO A 211 -41.28 4.83 -0.16
CA PRO A 211 -42.58 4.69 0.51
C PRO A 211 -43.14 3.27 0.41
N GLU A 212 -43.71 2.81 1.52
CA GLU A 212 -44.43 1.56 1.79
C GLU A 212 -44.85 0.72 0.55
N LEU A 213 -44.23 -0.45 0.38
CA LEU A 213 -44.80 -1.58 -0.35
C LEU A 213 -44.86 -2.81 0.57
N PRO A 214 -45.87 -3.68 0.42
CA PRO A 214 -46.33 -4.56 1.49
C PRO A 214 -45.33 -5.66 1.80
N SER A 215 -45.10 -5.89 3.10
CA SER A 215 -44.37 -7.04 3.64
C SER A 215 -44.91 -8.35 3.07
N CYS A 216 -44.08 -9.13 2.38
CA CYS A 216 -44.35 -10.53 2.10
C CYS A 216 -43.08 -11.39 2.21
N ASP A 217 -43.32 -12.59 2.69
CA ASP A 217 -42.40 -13.53 3.32
C ASP A 217 -41.31 -14.13 2.42
N LEU A 218 -40.34 -14.69 3.13
CA LEU A 218 -39.27 -15.58 2.66
C LEU A 218 -39.75 -16.64 1.64
N GLU A 219 -38.85 -16.92 0.68
CA GLU A 219 -38.85 -18.09 -0.22
C GLU A 219 -39.88 -18.11 -1.38
N SER A 220 -39.71 -17.26 -2.39
CA SER A 220 -40.01 -17.67 -3.77
C SER A 220 -39.39 -16.71 -4.79
N GLU A 221 -38.79 -17.31 -5.83
CA GLU A 221 -38.58 -16.75 -7.18
C GLU A 221 -37.99 -15.34 -7.28
N PHE A 222 -36.73 -15.26 -7.73
CA PHE A 222 -36.18 -14.03 -8.29
C PHE A 222 -37.08 -13.57 -9.45
N ASP A 223 -37.79 -12.48 -9.22
CA ASP A 223 -38.53 -11.74 -10.24
C ASP A 223 -37.56 -11.41 -11.41
N PRO A 224 -37.87 -11.83 -12.66
CA PRO A 224 -37.05 -11.53 -13.83
C PRO A 224 -36.88 -10.02 -14.08
N ASP A 225 -37.74 -9.16 -13.53
CA ASP A 225 -37.60 -7.70 -13.66
C ASP A 225 -36.51 -7.12 -12.75
N ILE A 226 -36.25 -7.73 -11.58
CA ILE A 226 -35.11 -7.37 -10.73
C ILE A 226 -33.79 -7.81 -11.38
N ALA A 227 -33.77 -8.95 -12.09
CA ALA A 227 -32.60 -9.40 -12.85
C ALA A 227 -32.23 -8.45 -14.02
N ASN A 228 -33.22 -7.74 -14.59
CA ASN A 228 -32.99 -6.74 -15.63
C ASN A 228 -32.45 -5.40 -15.08
N LEU A 229 -32.85 -5.01 -13.86
CA LEU A 229 -32.22 -3.92 -13.10
C LEU A 229 -30.78 -4.26 -12.66
N LEU A 230 -30.48 -5.54 -12.44
CA LEU A 230 -29.15 -6.07 -12.09
C LEU A 230 -28.21 -6.23 -13.30
N ASN A 231 -28.67 -5.96 -14.53
CA ASN A 231 -27.84 -6.00 -15.72
C ASN A 231 -27.37 -4.58 -16.07
N PRO A 232 -26.09 -4.22 -15.94
CA PRO A 232 -25.56 -2.92 -16.36
C PRO A 232 -25.52 -2.76 -17.90
N ASN A 233 -26.31 -3.55 -18.63
CA ASN A 233 -26.48 -3.50 -20.09
C ASN A 233 -27.97 -3.55 -20.50
N SER A 234 -28.92 -3.30 -19.58
CA SER A 234 -30.31 -3.03 -19.97
C SER A 234 -30.39 -1.65 -20.60
N GLU A 235 -31.16 -1.55 -21.68
CA GLU A 235 -31.35 -0.35 -22.50
C GLU A 235 -32.14 0.77 -21.76
N GLU A 236 -32.49 0.57 -20.48
CA GLU A 236 -33.26 1.52 -19.65
C GLU A 236 -32.39 2.39 -18.73
N ASN A 237 -31.05 2.29 -18.80
CA ASN A 237 -30.12 3.15 -18.03
C ASN A 237 -29.64 4.39 -18.80
N ASP A 238 -30.25 4.71 -19.95
CA ASP A 238 -29.82 5.81 -20.82
C ASP A 238 -30.03 7.23 -20.23
N ASP A 239 -30.73 7.37 -19.10
CA ASP A 239 -30.98 8.66 -18.44
C ASP A 239 -29.98 9.01 -17.31
N LEU A 240 -29.02 8.13 -16.99
CA LEU A 240 -27.94 8.42 -16.03
C LEU A 240 -26.63 8.67 -16.77
N GLU A 241 -26.25 9.95 -16.89
CA GLU A 241 -24.97 10.35 -17.45
C GLU A 241 -23.82 9.85 -16.56
N PHE A 242 -23.23 8.70 -16.90
CA PHE A 242 -22.12 8.11 -16.16
C PHE A 242 -20.84 8.91 -16.42
N ILE A 243 -20.57 9.90 -15.57
CA ILE A 243 -19.31 10.63 -15.61
C ILE A 243 -18.21 9.68 -15.16
N SER A 244 -17.32 9.32 -16.09
CA SER A 244 -16.14 8.51 -15.78
C SER A 244 -15.31 9.20 -14.70
N VAL A 245 -15.00 8.49 -13.61
CA VAL A 245 -14.05 8.93 -12.58
C VAL A 245 -12.72 9.36 -13.21
N GLU A 246 -12.35 8.75 -14.34
CA GLU A 246 -11.20 9.13 -15.16
C GLU A 246 -11.32 10.56 -15.71
N ASN A 247 -12.49 10.99 -16.20
CA ASN A 247 -12.68 12.34 -16.74
C ASN A 247 -12.55 13.39 -15.63
N ILE A 248 -12.94 13.04 -14.40
CA ILE A 248 -12.82 13.91 -13.23
C ILE A 248 -11.35 13.97 -12.75
N LEU A 249 -10.65 12.83 -12.70
CA LEU A 249 -9.28 12.75 -12.17
C LEU A 249 -8.19 13.09 -13.21
N ASN A 250 -8.45 12.88 -14.49
CA ASN A 250 -7.51 13.10 -15.61
C ASN A 250 -7.91 14.26 -16.53
N ALA A 251 -8.86 15.12 -16.15
CA ALA A 251 -9.21 16.31 -16.92
C ALA A 251 -7.92 17.08 -17.30
N PRO A 252 -7.65 17.29 -18.61
CA PRO A 252 -6.49 18.06 -19.05
C PRO A 252 -6.60 19.55 -18.65
N ASP A 253 -7.82 20.02 -18.38
CA ASP A 253 -8.10 21.35 -17.84
C ASP A 253 -8.12 21.34 -16.30
N ARG A 254 -6.93 21.17 -15.69
CA ARG A 254 -6.72 21.55 -14.28
C ARG A 254 -6.85 23.08 -14.04
N LEU A 255 -7.12 23.86 -15.10
CA LEU A 255 -7.12 25.32 -15.11
C LEU A 255 -8.32 25.96 -15.86
N HIS A 256 -9.29 25.18 -16.35
CA HIS A 256 -10.41 25.74 -17.13
C HIS A 256 -11.76 25.06 -16.89
N CYS A 257 -12.10 24.87 -15.62
CA CYS A 257 -13.50 24.74 -15.22
C CYS A 257 -13.85 25.96 -14.37
N ASN A 258 -14.43 26.98 -14.98
CA ASN A 258 -14.80 28.25 -14.32
C ASN A 258 -15.89 28.11 -13.24
N GLU A 259 -16.30 26.88 -12.93
CA GLU A 259 -17.38 26.55 -11.98
C GLU A 259 -16.95 25.57 -10.87
N ILE A 260 -15.65 25.24 -10.76
CA ILE A 260 -15.14 24.44 -9.64
C ILE A 260 -14.63 25.36 -8.53
N ASN A 261 -15.29 25.29 -7.36
CA ASN A 261 -14.96 26.02 -6.14
C ASN A 261 -13.45 25.88 -5.79
N GLU A 262 -12.76 26.96 -5.42
CA GLU A 262 -11.29 26.96 -5.17
C GLU A 262 -10.84 25.89 -4.16
N GLN A 263 -11.66 25.59 -3.15
CA GLN A 263 -11.41 24.51 -2.18
C GLN A 263 -11.39 23.11 -2.81
N ILE A 264 -12.17 22.88 -3.86
CA ILE A 264 -12.22 21.60 -4.56
C ILE A 264 -10.94 21.43 -5.41
N LEU A 265 -10.45 22.52 -6.03
CA LEU A 265 -9.22 22.50 -6.82
C LEU A 265 -7.96 22.28 -5.95
N GLU A 266 -7.91 22.87 -4.75
CA GLU A 266 -6.86 22.57 -3.75
C GLU A 266 -6.88 21.10 -3.31
N ASN A 267 -8.07 20.52 -3.12
CA ASN A 267 -8.22 19.10 -2.79
C ASN A 267 -7.81 18.20 -3.97
N PHE A 268 -8.04 18.58 -5.23
CA PHE A 268 -7.60 17.80 -6.39
C PHE A 268 -6.09 17.86 -6.63
N ASN A 269 -5.44 18.98 -6.33
CA ASN A 269 -3.98 19.13 -6.44
C ASN A 269 -3.20 18.32 -5.37
N THR A 270 -3.88 17.84 -4.34
CA THR A 270 -3.29 17.03 -3.25
C THR A 270 -3.58 15.53 -3.40
N LEU A 271 -4.33 15.10 -4.42
CA LEU A 271 -4.63 13.69 -4.63
C LEU A 271 -3.44 12.95 -5.31
N PRO A 272 -3.14 11.72 -4.86
CA PRO A 272 -2.13 10.89 -5.51
C PRO A 272 -2.51 10.61 -6.97
N ILE A 273 -1.50 10.32 -7.80
CA ILE A 273 -1.69 9.98 -9.20
C ILE A 273 -2.69 8.83 -9.33
N HIS A 274 -3.68 8.96 -10.20
CA HIS A 274 -4.65 7.90 -10.48
C HIS A 274 -4.14 6.96 -11.57
N MET A 275 -4.39 5.66 -11.42
CA MET A 275 -4.25 4.68 -12.48
C MET A 275 -5.46 3.75 -12.56
N ARG A 276 -5.81 3.36 -13.79
CA ARG A 276 -6.87 2.37 -14.01
C ARG A 276 -6.39 0.97 -13.65
N CYS A 277 -7.27 0.19 -13.04
CA CYS A 277 -7.03 -1.21 -12.74
C CYS A 277 -6.82 -2.01 -14.03
N ALA A 278 -5.59 -2.46 -14.26
CA ALA A 278 -5.23 -3.24 -15.43
C ALA A 278 -5.97 -4.59 -15.48
N ALA A 279 -6.27 -5.18 -14.32
CA ALA A 279 -7.08 -6.40 -14.27
C ALA A 279 -8.53 -6.14 -14.74
N HIS A 280 -9.12 -5.02 -14.34
CA HIS A 280 -10.43 -4.63 -14.84
C HIS A 280 -10.36 -4.34 -16.36
N THR A 281 -9.32 -3.65 -16.82
CA THR A 281 -9.12 -3.37 -18.25
C THR A 281 -9.02 -4.65 -19.07
N PHE A 282 -8.23 -5.64 -18.64
CA PHE A 282 -8.15 -6.93 -19.33
C PHE A 282 -9.46 -7.72 -19.25
N ASN A 283 -10.23 -7.61 -18.16
CA ASN A 283 -11.57 -8.19 -18.10
C ASN A 283 -12.48 -7.58 -19.18
N LEU A 284 -12.47 -6.25 -19.34
CA LEU A 284 -13.21 -5.58 -20.41
C LEU A 284 -12.76 -6.04 -21.81
N VAL A 285 -11.46 -6.31 -22.01
CA VAL A 285 -10.99 -6.94 -23.26
C VAL A 285 -11.64 -8.30 -23.44
N ALA A 286 -11.60 -9.15 -22.42
CA ALA A 286 -12.09 -10.53 -22.45
C ALA A 286 -13.63 -10.65 -22.49
N SER A 287 -14.37 -9.62 -22.09
CA SER A 287 -15.83 -9.65 -21.98
C SER A 287 -16.57 -8.73 -22.95
N LYS A 288 -16.01 -7.55 -23.27
CA LYS A 288 -16.66 -6.54 -24.12
C LYS A 288 -16.04 -6.47 -25.51
N ASP A 289 -14.72 -6.41 -25.59
CA ASP A 289 -14.08 -6.25 -26.91
C ASP A 289 -14.18 -7.52 -27.76
N VAL A 290 -14.24 -8.70 -27.11
CA VAL A 290 -14.49 -9.98 -27.80
C VAL A 290 -15.83 -10.04 -28.54
N ASP A 291 -16.82 -9.21 -28.18
CA ASP A 291 -18.12 -9.20 -28.86
C ASP A 291 -18.01 -8.78 -30.32
N ALA A 292 -16.96 -8.04 -30.69
CA ALA A 292 -16.65 -7.74 -32.08
C ALA A 292 -16.44 -9.03 -32.92
N ALA A 293 -15.92 -10.10 -32.31
CA ALA A 293 -15.76 -11.38 -32.99
C ALA A 293 -17.12 -12.05 -33.28
N LEU A 294 -18.14 -11.80 -32.46
CA LEU A 294 -19.49 -12.33 -32.63
C LEU A 294 -20.25 -11.72 -33.81
N GLN A 295 -19.69 -10.67 -34.45
CA GLN A 295 -20.20 -10.13 -35.71
C GLN A 295 -19.75 -10.96 -36.92
N ILE A 296 -18.71 -11.79 -36.78
CA ILE A 296 -18.16 -12.62 -37.85
C ILE A 296 -18.79 -14.01 -37.80
N THR A 297 -19.56 -14.38 -38.84
CA THR A 297 -20.31 -15.65 -38.92
C THR A 297 -19.45 -16.90 -38.76
N VAL A 298 -18.23 -16.87 -39.31
CA VAL A 298 -17.24 -17.98 -39.25
C VAL A 298 -16.89 -18.38 -37.81
N PHE A 299 -16.86 -17.41 -36.89
CA PHE A 299 -16.68 -17.66 -35.46
C PHE A 299 -18.01 -17.83 -34.74
N LYS A 300 -18.96 -16.91 -34.98
CA LYS A 300 -20.25 -16.81 -34.28
C LYS A 300 -21.05 -18.10 -34.31
N THR A 301 -21.22 -18.71 -35.48
CA THR A 301 -22.12 -19.85 -35.64
C THR A 301 -21.59 -21.11 -34.92
N PRO A 302 -20.34 -21.55 -35.15
CA PRO A 302 -19.77 -22.68 -34.41
C PRO A 302 -19.68 -22.40 -32.90
N TYR A 303 -19.27 -21.19 -32.51
CA TYR A 303 -19.14 -20.83 -31.11
C TYR A 303 -20.48 -20.88 -30.37
N ARG A 304 -21.55 -20.31 -30.94
CA ARG A 304 -22.90 -20.34 -30.35
C ARG A 304 -23.46 -21.75 -30.26
N SER A 305 -23.26 -22.59 -31.29
CA SER A 305 -23.65 -24.01 -31.26
C SER A 305 -22.99 -24.74 -30.10
N ALA A 306 -21.66 -24.69 -30.02
CA ALA A 306 -20.90 -25.37 -28.99
C ALA A 306 -21.24 -24.86 -27.58
N LEU A 307 -21.31 -23.54 -27.42
CA LEU A 307 -21.60 -22.93 -26.13
C LEU A 307 -23.04 -23.18 -25.66
N ALA A 308 -24.02 -23.26 -26.57
CA ALA A 308 -25.39 -23.62 -26.21
C ALA A 308 -25.45 -25.03 -25.61
N LYS A 309 -24.79 -26.01 -26.24
CA LYS A 309 -24.70 -27.38 -25.73
C LYS A 309 -24.01 -27.44 -24.36
N ALA A 310 -22.90 -26.71 -24.20
CA ALA A 310 -22.19 -26.62 -22.93
C ALA A 310 -23.05 -25.98 -21.83
N ARG A 311 -23.78 -24.90 -22.14
CA ARG A 311 -24.71 -24.24 -21.21
C ARG A 311 -25.85 -25.16 -20.79
N THR A 312 -26.46 -25.90 -21.71
CA THR A 312 -27.49 -26.88 -21.36
C THR A 312 -26.95 -27.95 -20.41
N LEU A 313 -25.74 -28.46 -20.67
CA LEU A 313 -25.08 -29.42 -19.79
C LEU A 313 -24.79 -28.85 -18.39
N TRP A 314 -24.24 -27.64 -18.31
CA TRP A 314 -23.96 -26.97 -17.04
C TRP A 314 -25.23 -26.67 -16.25
N ASN A 315 -26.28 -26.17 -16.91
CA ASN A 315 -27.57 -25.89 -16.29
C ASN A 315 -28.26 -27.16 -15.78
N GLN A 316 -28.16 -28.26 -16.52
CA GLN A 316 -28.73 -29.53 -16.08
C GLN A 316 -28.01 -30.05 -14.83
N GLN A 317 -26.68 -29.93 -14.77
CA GLN A 317 -25.91 -30.29 -13.59
C GLN A 317 -26.26 -29.40 -12.38
N SER A 318 -26.46 -28.09 -12.58
CA SER A 318 -26.72 -27.18 -11.47
C SER A 318 -28.14 -27.30 -10.89
N ARG A 319 -29.12 -27.65 -11.73
CA ARG A 319 -30.54 -27.68 -11.35
C ARG A 319 -31.06 -29.06 -10.94
N SER A 320 -30.34 -30.15 -11.24
CA SER A 320 -30.79 -31.51 -10.94
C SER A 320 -29.69 -32.31 -10.25
N THR A 321 -29.96 -32.73 -9.01
CA THR A 321 -29.08 -33.63 -8.25
C THR A 321 -28.90 -34.97 -8.97
N VAL A 322 -29.98 -35.53 -9.52
CA VAL A 322 -29.94 -36.77 -10.32
C VAL A 322 -29.03 -36.63 -11.55
N ALA A 323 -29.12 -35.51 -12.27
CA ALA A 323 -28.23 -35.24 -13.39
C ALA A 323 -26.78 -35.06 -12.95
N ALA A 324 -26.55 -34.33 -11.84
CA ALA A 324 -25.21 -34.14 -11.28
C ALA A 324 -24.56 -35.46 -10.84
N ASP A 325 -25.33 -36.37 -10.26
CA ASP A 325 -24.84 -37.68 -9.83
C ASP A 325 -24.60 -38.61 -11.04
N SER A 326 -25.45 -38.53 -12.07
CA SER A 326 -25.24 -39.24 -13.35
C SER A 326 -23.95 -38.78 -14.04
N ILE A 327 -23.70 -37.45 -14.07
CA ILE A 327 -22.47 -36.87 -14.59
C ILE A 327 -21.27 -37.34 -13.78
N HIS A 328 -21.38 -37.32 -12.45
CA HIS A 328 -20.29 -37.77 -11.57
C HIS A 328 -19.97 -39.26 -11.74
N ALA A 329 -20.99 -40.11 -11.87
CA ALA A 329 -20.82 -41.55 -12.06
C ALA A 329 -20.05 -41.90 -13.35
N GLU A 330 -20.38 -41.24 -14.46
CA GLU A 330 -19.77 -41.53 -15.77
C GLU A 330 -18.44 -40.80 -16.01
N LEU A 331 -18.29 -39.57 -15.51
CA LEU A 331 -17.08 -38.76 -15.71
C LEU A 331 -16.08 -38.88 -14.55
N GLY A 332 -16.48 -39.40 -13.39
CA GLY A 332 -15.70 -39.47 -12.16
C GLY A 332 -15.49 -38.12 -11.48
N ARG A 333 -16.19 -37.06 -11.93
CA ARG A 333 -16.10 -35.70 -11.38
C ARG A 333 -17.34 -34.88 -11.75
N ARG A 334 -17.62 -33.84 -10.97
CA ARG A 334 -18.56 -32.78 -11.38
C ARG A 334 -17.84 -31.79 -12.30
N LEU A 335 -18.60 -31.17 -13.20
CA LEU A 335 -18.13 -30.11 -14.08
C LEU A 335 -17.94 -28.81 -13.32
N VAL A 336 -16.95 -28.02 -13.73
CA VAL A 336 -16.82 -26.63 -13.29
C VAL A 336 -17.91 -25.83 -13.98
N LEU A 337 -18.71 -25.13 -13.18
CA LEU A 337 -19.82 -24.32 -13.68
C LEU A 337 -19.35 -22.87 -13.90
N PRO A 338 -19.72 -22.24 -15.03
CA PRO A 338 -19.47 -20.82 -15.21
C PRO A 338 -20.28 -20.00 -14.19
N ASN A 339 -19.68 -18.95 -13.65
CA ASN A 339 -20.28 -18.02 -12.71
C ASN A 339 -20.18 -16.61 -13.27
N THR A 340 -21.32 -15.97 -13.53
CA THR A 340 -21.39 -14.60 -14.08
C THR A 340 -20.61 -13.57 -13.26
N THR A 341 -20.44 -13.79 -11.96
CA THR A 341 -19.73 -12.87 -11.04
C THR A 341 -18.20 -12.98 -11.10
N ARG A 342 -17.65 -14.03 -11.73
CA ARG A 342 -16.20 -14.23 -11.86
C ARG A 342 -15.80 -14.25 -13.34
N TRP A 343 -15.00 -13.28 -13.73
CA TRP A 343 -14.60 -13.05 -15.12
C TRP A 343 -13.98 -14.28 -15.82
N ASN A 344 -13.20 -15.08 -15.08
CA ASN A 344 -12.47 -16.23 -15.60
C ASN A 344 -13.31 -17.51 -15.69
N SER A 345 -14.48 -17.53 -15.05
CA SER A 345 -15.21 -18.78 -14.80
C SER A 345 -15.67 -19.51 -16.07
N LEU A 346 -16.03 -18.76 -17.12
CA LEU A 346 -16.41 -19.33 -18.41
C LEU A 346 -15.19 -19.97 -19.09
N TYR A 347 -14.05 -19.30 -19.04
CA TYR A 347 -12.80 -19.83 -19.57
C TYR A 347 -12.41 -21.13 -18.86
N ASP A 348 -12.41 -21.13 -17.52
CA ASP A 348 -12.07 -22.31 -16.71
C ASP A 348 -13.02 -23.48 -16.99
N ALA A 349 -14.33 -23.20 -17.08
CA ALA A 349 -15.33 -24.22 -17.41
C ALA A 349 -15.10 -24.82 -18.80
N ILE A 350 -14.73 -24.02 -19.81
CA ILE A 350 -14.41 -24.48 -21.16
C ILE A 350 -13.10 -25.28 -21.17
N VAL A 351 -12.07 -24.86 -20.44
CA VAL A 351 -10.79 -25.60 -20.32
C VAL A 351 -11.02 -27.00 -19.75
N VAL A 352 -11.81 -27.09 -18.66
CA VAL A 352 -12.17 -28.39 -18.07
C VAL A 352 -13.00 -29.23 -19.03
N LEU A 353 -13.97 -28.63 -19.73
CA LEU A 353 -14.80 -29.33 -20.71
C LEU A 353 -13.95 -29.85 -21.89
N ASN A 354 -12.99 -29.07 -22.38
CA ASN A 354 -12.05 -29.51 -23.42
C ASN A 354 -11.21 -30.71 -22.97
N SER A 355 -10.70 -30.69 -21.73
CA SER A 355 -9.97 -31.83 -21.17
C SER A 355 -10.82 -33.11 -21.12
N ILE A 356 -12.12 -32.99 -20.79
CA ILE A 356 -13.06 -34.10 -20.81
C ILE A 356 -13.36 -34.57 -22.24
N LEU A 357 -13.51 -33.64 -23.19
CA LEU A 357 -13.71 -33.96 -24.60
C LEU A 357 -12.49 -34.64 -25.24
N GLU A 358 -11.28 -34.40 -24.74
CA GLU A 358 -10.07 -35.10 -25.21
C GLU A 358 -9.92 -36.49 -24.58
N THR A 359 -10.25 -36.65 -23.30
CA THR A 359 -9.96 -37.89 -22.54
C THR A 359 -11.14 -38.84 -22.42
N LYS A 360 -12.37 -38.33 -22.34
CA LYS A 360 -13.60 -39.08 -22.00
C LYS A 360 -14.79 -38.75 -22.92
N ARG A 361 -14.54 -38.39 -24.19
CA ARG A 361 -15.60 -38.06 -25.16
C ARG A 361 -16.73 -39.09 -25.23
N PRO A 362 -16.47 -40.42 -25.28
CA PRO A 362 -17.54 -41.40 -25.36
C PRO A 362 -18.42 -41.42 -24.10
N SER A 363 -17.83 -41.28 -22.92
CA SER A 363 -18.58 -41.20 -21.65
C SER A 363 -19.42 -39.93 -21.58
N LEU A 364 -18.86 -38.79 -22.00
CA LEU A 364 -19.62 -37.54 -22.08
C LEU A 364 -20.80 -37.67 -23.07
N HIS A 365 -20.59 -38.31 -24.22
CA HIS A 365 -21.66 -38.58 -25.18
C HIS A 365 -22.79 -39.43 -24.59
N ARG A 366 -22.45 -40.51 -23.85
CA ARG A 366 -23.45 -41.34 -23.15
C ARG A 366 -24.28 -40.53 -22.17
N VAL A 367 -23.64 -39.76 -21.30
CA VAL A 367 -24.32 -38.89 -20.32
C VAL A 367 -25.22 -37.88 -21.01
N MET A 368 -24.72 -37.19 -22.04
CA MET A 368 -25.52 -36.21 -22.76
C MET A 368 -26.74 -36.85 -23.43
N THR A 369 -26.61 -38.07 -23.94
CA THR A 369 -27.74 -38.81 -24.53
C THR A 369 -28.75 -39.22 -23.45
N GLN A 370 -28.31 -39.72 -22.30
CA GLN A 370 -29.16 -40.04 -21.15
C GLN A 370 -29.93 -38.80 -20.66
N LEU A 371 -29.26 -37.65 -20.61
CA LEU A 371 -29.85 -36.37 -20.22
C LEU A 371 -30.63 -35.66 -21.34
N LYS A 372 -30.77 -36.30 -22.52
CA LYS A 372 -31.47 -35.74 -23.70
C LYS A 372 -30.90 -34.41 -24.20
N ILE A 373 -29.58 -34.24 -24.11
CA ILE A 373 -28.82 -33.07 -24.57
C ILE A 373 -28.17 -33.38 -25.92
N LEU A 374 -28.21 -32.42 -26.85
CA LEU A 374 -27.50 -32.47 -28.12
C LEU A 374 -25.99 -32.66 -27.91
N THR A 375 -25.42 -33.70 -28.50
CA THR A 375 -24.00 -34.06 -28.31
C THR A 375 -23.06 -33.17 -29.13
N PHE A 376 -21.79 -33.10 -28.71
CA PHE A 376 -20.75 -32.30 -29.36
C PHE A 376 -20.26 -32.97 -30.65
N ASN A 377 -20.38 -32.27 -31.78
CA ASN A 377 -19.79 -32.68 -33.05
C ASN A 377 -18.32 -32.23 -33.14
N ASP A 378 -17.61 -32.65 -34.20
CA ASP A 378 -16.18 -32.33 -34.35
C ASP A 378 -15.92 -30.83 -34.53
N GLN A 379 -16.87 -30.11 -35.12
CA GLN A 379 -16.80 -28.66 -35.28
C GLN A 379 -16.92 -27.93 -33.93
N ASP A 380 -17.77 -28.42 -33.02
CA ASP A 380 -17.92 -27.88 -31.66
C ASP A 380 -16.63 -28.11 -30.84
N VAL A 381 -16.05 -29.30 -30.95
CA VAL A 381 -14.78 -29.63 -30.28
C VAL A 381 -13.65 -28.75 -30.80
N THR A 382 -13.58 -28.56 -32.13
CA THR A 382 -12.56 -27.72 -32.77
C THR A 382 -12.66 -26.27 -32.30
N VAL A 383 -13.86 -25.66 -32.34
CA VAL A 383 -14.02 -24.26 -31.92
C VAL A 383 -13.77 -24.07 -30.42
N MET A 384 -14.17 -25.01 -29.55
CA MET A 384 -13.89 -24.89 -28.11
C MET A 384 -12.39 -25.03 -27.80
N LYS A 385 -11.69 -25.91 -28.52
CA LYS A 385 -10.22 -26.07 -28.39
C LYS A 385 -9.49 -24.81 -28.84
N GLU A 386 -9.89 -24.23 -29.99
CA GLU A 386 -9.33 -22.97 -30.45
C GLU A 386 -9.66 -21.80 -29.52
N TYR A 387 -10.90 -21.72 -29.03
CA TYR A 387 -11.32 -20.69 -28.08
C TYR A 387 -10.45 -20.72 -26.82
N ALA A 388 -10.26 -21.88 -26.20
CA ALA A 388 -9.42 -22.02 -25.02
C ALA A 388 -7.96 -21.64 -25.32
N LYS A 389 -7.43 -22.02 -26.48
CA LYS A 389 -6.08 -21.63 -26.91
C LYS A 389 -5.93 -20.12 -27.08
N VAL A 390 -6.92 -19.45 -27.69
CA VAL A 390 -6.91 -18.01 -27.96
C VAL A 390 -7.15 -17.17 -26.70
N MET A 391 -8.02 -17.60 -25.79
CA MET A 391 -8.27 -16.90 -24.53
C MET A 391 -7.16 -17.11 -23.49
N ALA A 392 -6.40 -18.21 -23.57
CA ALA A 392 -5.37 -18.55 -22.59
C ALA A 392 -4.34 -17.45 -22.31
N PRO A 393 -3.77 -16.72 -23.30
CA PRO A 393 -2.83 -15.64 -23.01
C PRO A 393 -3.44 -14.55 -22.13
N VAL A 394 -4.71 -14.19 -22.37
CA VAL A 394 -5.43 -13.15 -21.60
C VAL A 394 -5.75 -13.65 -20.21
N ALA A 395 -6.21 -14.90 -20.08
CA ALA A 395 -6.48 -15.51 -18.77
C ALA A 395 -5.20 -15.53 -17.90
N ASN A 396 -4.09 -16.01 -18.46
CA ASN A 396 -2.79 -16.03 -17.77
C ASN A 396 -2.28 -14.62 -17.41
N ALA A 397 -2.54 -13.61 -18.26
CA ALA A 397 -2.13 -12.23 -17.98
C ALA A 397 -2.86 -11.66 -16.77
N LEU A 398 -4.17 -11.89 -16.74
CA LEU A 398 -5.03 -11.47 -15.64
C LEU A 398 -4.68 -12.17 -14.33
N ASP A 399 -4.46 -13.49 -14.33
CA ASP A 399 -4.05 -14.22 -13.12
C ASP A 399 -2.74 -13.66 -12.54
N ARG A 400 -1.78 -13.31 -13.41
CA ARG A 400 -0.51 -12.70 -13.00
C ARG A 400 -0.68 -11.30 -12.43
N ILE A 401 -1.53 -10.47 -13.03
CA ILE A 401 -1.78 -9.08 -12.60
C ILE A 401 -2.64 -9.03 -11.35
N GLN A 402 -3.54 -9.99 -11.15
CA GLN A 402 -4.38 -10.10 -9.97
C GLN A 402 -3.64 -10.69 -8.76
N GLY A 403 -2.54 -11.41 -8.96
CA GLY A 403 -1.69 -11.88 -7.87
C GLY A 403 -1.21 -10.72 -6.97
N GLU A 404 -1.16 -10.94 -5.66
CA GLU A 404 -0.60 -9.98 -4.69
C GLU A 404 0.92 -10.12 -4.57
N ALA A 405 1.43 -11.35 -4.64
CA ALA A 405 2.85 -11.62 -4.58
C ALA A 405 3.54 -11.08 -5.85
N GLN A 406 4.56 -10.23 -5.67
CA GLN A 406 5.36 -9.68 -6.77
C GLN A 406 4.53 -8.83 -7.76
N ALA A 407 3.46 -8.18 -7.28
CA ALA A 407 2.54 -7.34 -8.05
C ALA A 407 3.13 -5.96 -8.42
N TYR A 408 4.41 -5.94 -8.80
CA TYR A 408 5.13 -4.71 -9.14
C TYR A 408 4.57 -4.07 -10.41
N LEU A 409 4.47 -2.74 -10.43
CA LEU A 409 4.06 -2.00 -11.63
C LEU A 409 4.91 -2.36 -12.85
N GLY A 410 6.21 -2.57 -12.67
CA GLY A 410 7.13 -2.92 -13.76
C GLY A 410 6.88 -4.29 -14.39
N SER A 411 6.04 -5.13 -13.79
CA SER A 411 5.59 -6.38 -14.41
C SER A 411 4.43 -6.19 -15.41
N LEU A 412 3.75 -5.03 -15.39
CA LEU A 412 2.55 -4.78 -16.15
C LEU A 412 2.80 -4.75 -17.67
N LEU A 413 3.66 -3.83 -18.13
CA LEU A 413 3.95 -3.69 -19.57
C LEU A 413 4.56 -4.97 -20.17
N PRO A 414 5.53 -5.64 -19.51
CA PRO A 414 6.03 -6.94 -19.98
C PRO A 414 4.93 -8.00 -20.08
N THR A 415 3.95 -8.00 -19.17
CA THR A 415 2.82 -8.93 -19.22
C THR A 415 1.89 -8.64 -20.40
N ILE A 416 1.60 -7.35 -20.66
CA ILE A 416 0.83 -6.94 -21.84
C ILE A 416 1.56 -7.35 -23.13
N ALA A 417 2.85 -7.02 -23.23
CA ALA A 417 3.69 -7.37 -24.39
C ALA A 417 3.75 -8.88 -24.64
N ALA A 418 3.95 -9.69 -23.59
CA ALA A 418 3.95 -11.14 -23.69
C ALA A 418 2.59 -11.70 -24.14
N THR A 419 1.49 -11.08 -23.70
CA THR A 419 0.13 -11.45 -24.11
C THR A 419 -0.09 -11.20 -25.60
N VAL A 420 0.27 -10.01 -26.08
CA VAL A 420 0.20 -9.64 -27.50
C VAL A 420 1.07 -10.58 -28.35
N TYR A 421 2.31 -10.84 -27.93
CA TYR A 421 3.22 -11.75 -28.63
C TYR A 421 2.63 -13.17 -28.74
N LYS A 422 2.12 -13.72 -27.63
CA LYS A 422 1.48 -15.05 -27.62
C LYS A 422 0.25 -15.09 -28.52
N LEU A 423 -0.61 -14.07 -28.50
CA LEU A 423 -1.78 -13.98 -29.38
C LEU A 423 -1.38 -13.92 -30.86
N LYS A 424 -0.39 -13.09 -31.21
CA LYS A 424 0.16 -13.01 -32.58
C LYS A 424 0.73 -14.35 -33.05
N ASN A 425 1.44 -15.07 -32.19
CA ASN A 425 1.99 -16.40 -32.48
C ASN A 425 0.89 -17.48 -32.63
N ILE A 426 -0.19 -17.40 -31.83
CA ILE A 426 -1.33 -18.31 -31.99
C ILE A 426 -2.02 -18.05 -33.33
N LYS A 427 -2.18 -16.78 -33.71
CA LYS A 427 -2.76 -16.37 -34.99
C LYS A 427 -1.89 -16.82 -36.18
N SER A 428 -0.57 -16.69 -36.10
CA SER A 428 0.34 -17.08 -37.20
C SER A 428 0.40 -18.59 -37.44
N LYS A 429 0.17 -19.40 -36.42
CA LYS A 429 0.07 -20.88 -36.55
C LYS A 429 -1.21 -21.35 -37.26
N GLY A 430 -2.12 -20.45 -37.59
CA GLY A 430 -3.41 -20.77 -38.22
C GLY A 430 -4.49 -21.11 -37.20
N LEU A 431 -5.68 -20.56 -37.44
CA LEU A 431 -6.92 -20.83 -36.71
C LEU A 431 -8.04 -21.03 -37.73
N VAL A 432 -8.88 -22.03 -37.52
CA VAL A 432 -9.99 -22.41 -38.38
C VAL A 432 -11.19 -21.50 -38.15
N ASN A 433 -11.56 -21.26 -36.89
CA ASN A 433 -12.75 -20.49 -36.51
C ASN A 433 -12.42 -19.26 -35.68
N CYS A 434 -11.40 -19.32 -34.82
CA CYS A 434 -11.14 -18.28 -33.82
C CYS A 434 -10.23 -17.12 -34.28
N THR A 435 -9.96 -16.97 -35.58
CA THR A 435 -9.19 -15.82 -36.10
C THR A 435 -9.85 -14.49 -35.75
N ALA A 436 -11.17 -14.41 -35.84
CA ALA A 436 -11.93 -13.20 -35.47
C ALA A 436 -11.77 -12.87 -33.98
N LEU A 437 -11.79 -13.89 -33.11
CA LEU A 437 -11.58 -13.73 -31.67
C LEU A 437 -10.16 -13.22 -31.36
N ALA A 438 -9.14 -13.79 -31.98
CA ALA A 438 -7.76 -13.35 -31.81
C ALA A 438 -7.56 -11.88 -32.23
N ASN A 439 -8.19 -11.46 -33.33
CA ASN A 439 -8.16 -10.06 -33.79
C ASN A 439 -8.89 -9.14 -32.81
N ALA A 440 -10.07 -9.53 -32.33
CA ALA A 440 -10.84 -8.74 -31.36
C ALA A 440 -10.04 -8.51 -30.06
N LEU A 441 -9.37 -9.54 -29.55
CA LEU A 441 -8.51 -9.43 -28.37
C LEU A 441 -7.31 -8.50 -28.62
N LEU A 442 -6.61 -8.65 -29.75
CA LEU A 442 -5.47 -7.80 -30.10
C LEU A 442 -5.87 -6.32 -30.20
N ASN A 443 -6.97 -6.04 -30.89
CA ASN A 443 -7.50 -4.68 -31.05
C ASN A 443 -7.98 -4.10 -29.70
N GLY A 444 -8.62 -4.91 -28.85
CA GLY A 444 -9.03 -4.50 -27.51
C GLY A 444 -7.84 -4.14 -26.62
N ILE A 445 -6.78 -4.97 -26.65
CA ILE A 445 -5.53 -4.68 -25.91
C ILE A 445 -4.90 -3.38 -26.42
N GLU A 446 -4.77 -3.21 -27.73
CA GLU A 446 -4.18 -2.00 -28.32
C GLU A 446 -4.99 -0.75 -27.98
N LYS A 447 -6.32 -0.80 -28.12
CA LYS A 447 -7.23 0.31 -27.80
C LYS A 447 -7.13 0.71 -26.32
N ARG A 448 -7.11 -0.25 -25.40
CA ARG A 448 -7.23 0.03 -23.96
C ARG A 448 -5.89 0.25 -23.26
N PHE A 449 -4.85 -0.49 -23.66
CA PHE A 449 -3.51 -0.39 -23.07
C PHE A 449 -2.55 0.48 -23.88
N GLY A 450 -2.91 0.91 -25.09
CA GLY A 450 -2.09 1.79 -25.94
C GLY A 450 -1.55 3.02 -25.18
N PRO A 451 -2.38 3.80 -24.49
CA PRO A 451 -1.91 4.94 -23.69
C PRO A 451 -0.92 4.53 -22.59
N LEU A 452 -1.19 3.41 -21.92
CA LEU A 452 -0.36 2.91 -20.81
C LEU A 452 1.00 2.36 -21.29
N LEU A 453 1.04 1.78 -22.49
CA LEU A 453 2.28 1.35 -23.15
C LEU A 453 3.18 2.55 -23.49
N ASN A 454 2.66 3.76 -23.52
CA ASN A 454 3.39 5.00 -23.77
C ASN A 454 3.67 5.82 -22.49
N ASP A 455 3.15 5.39 -21.35
CA ASP A 455 3.37 6.07 -20.07
C ASP A 455 4.82 5.94 -19.59
N GLU A 456 5.49 7.07 -19.38
CA GLU A 456 6.90 7.11 -18.97
C GLU A 456 7.12 6.39 -17.63
N GLN A 457 6.20 6.54 -16.67
CA GLN A 457 6.36 5.92 -15.35
C GLN A 457 6.25 4.39 -15.42
N CYS A 458 5.34 3.86 -16.22
CA CYS A 458 5.21 2.42 -16.45
C CYS A 458 6.41 1.84 -17.21
N LEU A 459 6.95 2.59 -18.18
CA LEU A 459 8.17 2.21 -18.91
C LEU A 459 9.37 2.15 -17.98
N LEU A 460 9.56 3.19 -17.16
CA LEU A 460 10.64 3.23 -16.17
C LEU A 460 10.46 2.15 -15.09
N ALA A 461 9.24 1.88 -14.64
CA ALA A 461 8.97 0.80 -13.69
C ALA A 461 9.46 -0.56 -14.24
N ALA A 462 9.15 -0.87 -15.51
CA ALA A 462 9.61 -2.09 -16.15
C ALA A 462 11.14 -2.08 -16.36
N ALA A 463 11.71 -0.94 -16.70
CA ALA A 463 13.13 -0.79 -16.97
C ALA A 463 14.02 -0.93 -15.71
N PHE A 464 13.53 -0.47 -14.56
CA PHE A 464 14.17 -0.66 -13.26
C PHE A 464 13.81 -2.00 -12.59
N HIS A 465 12.92 -2.80 -13.19
CA HIS A 465 12.60 -4.12 -12.67
C HIS A 465 13.70 -5.12 -13.04
N PRO A 466 14.36 -5.81 -12.08
CA PRO A 466 15.51 -6.67 -12.34
C PRO A 466 15.24 -7.79 -13.35
N LYS A 467 14.06 -8.42 -13.27
CA LYS A 467 13.62 -9.47 -14.22
C LYS A 467 13.43 -9.01 -15.67
N PHE A 468 12.92 -7.79 -15.88
CA PHE A 468 12.39 -7.39 -17.19
C PHE A 468 13.31 -6.42 -17.91
N ARG A 469 13.84 -5.41 -17.20
CA ARG A 469 14.70 -4.37 -17.75
C ARG A 469 14.13 -3.84 -19.08
N LEU A 470 14.96 -3.74 -20.12
CA LEU A 470 14.54 -3.36 -21.48
C LEU A 470 14.35 -4.56 -22.43
N ILE A 471 14.59 -5.80 -21.98
CA ILE A 471 14.57 -7.01 -22.82
C ILE A 471 13.21 -7.23 -23.48
N TRP A 472 12.13 -7.01 -22.71
CA TRP A 472 10.77 -7.14 -23.23
C TRP A 472 10.48 -6.09 -24.31
N LEU A 473 11.03 -4.88 -24.18
CA LEU A 473 10.82 -3.77 -25.09
C LEU A 473 11.62 -3.96 -26.38
N GLU A 474 12.84 -4.51 -26.31
CA GLU A 474 13.62 -4.91 -27.49
C GLU A 474 12.83 -5.85 -28.41
N THR A 475 12.08 -6.77 -27.82
CA THR A 475 11.26 -7.75 -28.56
C THR A 475 9.93 -7.15 -29.02
N TYR A 476 9.37 -6.19 -28.27
CA TYR A 476 8.04 -5.63 -28.53
C TYR A 476 8.09 -4.43 -29.49
N ASP A 477 9.00 -3.49 -29.24
CA ASP A 477 9.21 -2.27 -30.02
C ASP A 477 10.65 -1.74 -29.79
N SER A 478 11.58 -2.22 -30.62
CA SER A 478 13.01 -1.87 -30.54
C SER A 478 13.29 -0.39 -30.77
N SER A 479 12.42 0.33 -31.50
CA SER A 479 12.61 1.75 -31.83
C SER A 479 12.59 2.66 -30.60
N ARG A 480 12.00 2.19 -29.50
CA ARG A 480 11.79 2.95 -28.27
C ARG A 480 12.85 2.70 -27.21
N VAL A 481 13.67 1.67 -27.37
CA VAL A 481 14.67 1.24 -26.37
C VAL A 481 15.63 2.38 -26.03
N ASP A 482 16.15 3.08 -27.05
CA ASP A 482 17.09 4.19 -26.84
C ASP A 482 16.45 5.38 -26.11
N ALA A 483 15.18 5.67 -26.39
CA ALA A 483 14.45 6.74 -25.72
C ALA A 483 14.23 6.43 -24.24
N VAL A 484 13.81 5.21 -23.91
CA VAL A 484 13.62 4.78 -22.52
C VAL A 484 14.97 4.72 -21.78
N LYS A 485 16.03 4.22 -22.43
CA LYS A 485 17.38 4.19 -21.86
C LYS A 485 17.87 5.59 -21.49
N LYS A 486 17.69 6.59 -22.36
CA LYS A 486 18.03 8.00 -22.05
C LYS A 486 17.24 8.54 -20.86
N SER A 487 15.96 8.18 -20.74
CA SER A 487 15.16 8.55 -19.56
C SER A 487 15.71 7.88 -18.29
N MET A 488 16.07 6.60 -18.34
CA MET A 488 16.72 5.92 -17.21
C MET A 488 18.01 6.63 -16.78
N GLU A 489 18.90 6.94 -17.73
CA GLU A 489 20.17 7.64 -17.47
C GLU A 489 19.92 8.96 -16.74
N LYS A 490 18.92 9.73 -17.18
CA LYS A 490 18.51 10.98 -16.51
C LYS A 490 18.02 10.73 -15.08
N LYS A 491 17.17 9.72 -14.85
CA LYS A 491 16.65 9.42 -13.50
C LYS A 491 17.74 8.91 -12.54
N VAL A 492 18.70 8.14 -13.04
CA VAL A 492 19.88 7.72 -12.26
C VAL A 492 20.76 8.92 -11.95
N GLU A 493 20.99 9.82 -12.91
CA GLU A 493 21.74 11.05 -12.68
C GLU A 493 21.06 11.94 -11.61
N ASP A 494 19.75 12.11 -11.68
CA ASP A 494 18.96 12.86 -10.69
C ASP A 494 19.09 12.26 -9.28
N ALA A 495 19.02 10.93 -9.16
CA ALA A 495 19.17 10.24 -7.88
C ALA A 495 20.59 10.35 -7.31
N LEU A 496 21.64 10.23 -8.15
CA LEU A 496 23.03 10.46 -7.72
C LEU A 496 23.25 11.90 -7.21
N ARG A 497 22.62 12.89 -7.85
CA ARG A 497 22.67 14.28 -7.42
C ARG A 497 22.02 14.48 -6.05
N GLN A 498 20.89 13.81 -5.79
CA GLN A 498 20.20 13.87 -4.51
C GLN A 498 21.05 13.26 -3.38
N GLU A 499 21.62 12.07 -3.58
CA GLU A 499 22.51 11.43 -2.61
C GLU A 499 23.75 12.29 -2.31
N ALA A 500 24.31 12.96 -3.32
CA ALA A 500 25.44 13.88 -3.13
C ALA A 500 25.07 15.12 -2.29
N ALA A 501 23.83 15.61 -2.41
CA ALA A 501 23.32 16.77 -1.68
C ALA A 501 22.86 16.44 -0.25
N GLU A 502 22.46 15.21 0.02
CA GLU A 502 22.12 14.75 1.38
C GLU A 502 23.38 14.52 2.21
N ASN A 503 24.40 13.89 1.61
CA ASN A 503 25.70 13.66 2.25
C ASN A 503 26.48 14.96 2.59
N SER A 504 26.14 16.09 1.96
CA SER A 504 26.74 17.38 2.32
C SER A 504 26.06 18.04 3.53
N LYS A 505 24.77 17.80 3.76
CA LYS A 505 24.01 18.37 4.89
C LYS A 505 24.33 17.72 6.23
N ASP A 506 24.66 16.42 6.23
CA ASP A 506 25.07 15.71 7.45
C ASP A 506 26.46 16.14 7.97
N ARG A 507 27.31 16.72 7.11
CA ARG A 507 28.63 17.24 7.52
C ARG A 507 28.55 18.59 8.22
N ASP A 508 27.68 19.50 7.78
CA ASP A 508 27.52 20.83 8.41
C ASP A 508 26.88 20.76 9.82
N SER A 509 26.23 19.63 10.16
CA SER A 509 25.66 19.41 11.48
C SER A 509 26.69 18.93 12.53
N LEU A 510 27.91 18.56 12.10
CA LEU A 510 28.99 18.07 12.97
C LEU A 510 30.15 19.08 13.18
N THR A 511 30.16 20.21 12.46
CA THR A 511 31.19 21.25 12.60
C THR A 511 30.61 22.57 13.11
N GLY A 512 29.91 22.51 14.25
CA GLY A 512 29.50 23.68 15.01
C GLY A 512 30.38 23.87 16.25
N GLY A 513 31.65 24.24 16.07
CA GLY A 513 32.53 24.59 17.19
C GLY A 513 34.01 24.79 16.84
N GLY A 514 34.41 26.05 16.66
CA GLY A 514 35.71 26.59 17.12
C GLY A 514 37.03 26.04 16.56
N SER A 515 37.57 26.78 15.58
CA SER A 515 38.97 27.23 15.41
C SER A 515 40.17 26.28 15.56
N ASN A 516 41.06 26.42 14.56
CA ASN A 516 42.53 26.36 14.59
C ASN A 516 43.23 24.97 14.58
N ALA A 517 43.91 24.76 13.47
CA ALA A 517 45.20 24.07 13.26
C ALA A 517 45.75 23.22 14.42
N SER A 518 45.81 21.91 14.19
CA SER A 518 46.90 21.05 14.66
C SER A 518 46.99 19.83 13.75
N ASN A 519 48.22 19.48 13.40
CA ASN A 519 48.61 18.43 12.47
C ASN A 519 48.24 17.01 12.94
N ASN A 520 48.06 16.17 11.91
CA ASN A 520 48.02 14.71 11.73
C ASN A 520 48.56 13.82 12.85
N ASP A 521 47.97 12.62 12.95
CA ASP A 521 48.73 11.35 13.18
C ASP A 521 47.94 10.06 12.84
N ASP A 522 46.86 10.10 12.03
CA ASP A 522 46.14 8.87 11.59
C ASP A 522 46.13 8.67 10.05
N ASP A 523 46.83 9.51 9.27
CA ASP A 523 46.74 9.54 7.80
C ASP A 523 47.89 8.79 7.06
N GLU A 524 48.82 8.13 7.76
CA GLU A 524 49.99 7.51 7.09
C GLU A 524 49.66 6.21 6.32
N GLU A 525 48.57 5.50 6.64
CA GLU A 525 48.17 4.31 5.86
C GLU A 525 47.39 4.65 4.58
N GLU A 526 46.68 5.79 4.52
CA GLU A 526 45.96 6.23 3.31
C GLU A 526 46.91 6.81 2.24
N ASP A 527 48.08 7.34 2.63
CA ASP A 527 49.02 7.99 1.71
C ASP A 527 49.91 7.01 0.92
N PHE A 528 50.18 5.81 1.46
CA PHE A 528 50.99 4.80 0.78
C PHE A 528 50.35 4.32 -0.53
N PHE A 529 49.03 4.22 -0.56
CA PHE A 529 48.30 3.76 -1.74
C PHE A 529 47.92 4.90 -2.69
N ASN A 530 47.92 6.18 -2.30
CA ASN A 530 47.58 7.30 -3.19
C ASN A 530 48.40 7.37 -4.48
N SER A 531 49.63 6.82 -4.48
CA SER A 531 50.48 6.67 -5.66
C SER A 531 50.00 5.61 -6.67
N VAL A 532 49.22 4.62 -6.24
CA VAL A 532 48.79 3.44 -7.03
C VAL A 532 47.26 3.32 -7.11
N THR A 533 46.53 3.89 -6.16
CA THR A 533 45.09 4.06 -6.18
C THR A 533 44.79 5.49 -6.61
N ARG A 534 44.08 5.65 -7.73
CA ARG A 534 43.44 6.94 -8.04
C ARG A 534 42.53 7.27 -6.86
N SER A 535 42.84 8.35 -6.13
CA SER A 535 41.89 8.93 -5.19
C SER A 535 40.55 9.03 -5.90
N ILE A 536 39.49 8.48 -5.31
CA ILE A 536 38.14 8.59 -5.87
C ILE A 536 37.78 10.08 -5.73
N GLU A 537 38.13 10.88 -6.74
CA GLU A 537 37.67 12.26 -6.83
C GLU A 537 36.14 12.22 -6.77
N LYS A 538 35.58 12.75 -5.67
CA LYS A 538 34.12 12.89 -5.54
C LYS A 538 33.63 13.66 -6.76
N PRO A 539 32.66 13.13 -7.53
CA PRO A 539 32.24 13.75 -8.78
C PRO A 539 31.54 15.09 -8.49
N LYS A 540 32.30 16.19 -8.55
CA LYS A 540 31.81 17.55 -8.29
C LYS A 540 31.22 18.22 -9.53
N SER A 541 31.37 17.64 -10.73
CA SER A 541 30.88 18.23 -11.99
C SER A 541 29.68 17.49 -12.57
N SER A 542 28.72 18.24 -13.13
CA SER A 542 27.54 17.70 -13.83
C SER A 542 27.91 16.71 -14.95
N ASN A 543 29.04 16.90 -15.61
CA ASN A 543 29.50 16.00 -16.68
C ASN A 543 30.03 14.66 -16.14
N SER A 544 30.59 14.65 -14.91
CA SER A 544 31.08 13.43 -14.25
C SER A 544 29.93 12.56 -13.72
N LEU A 545 28.86 13.16 -13.20
CA LEU A 545 27.67 12.43 -12.77
C LEU A 545 26.92 11.80 -13.94
N LYS A 546 26.81 12.51 -15.06
CA LYS A 546 26.21 11.99 -16.29
C LYS A 546 26.95 10.75 -16.81
N SER A 547 28.29 10.79 -16.90
CA SER A 547 29.07 9.63 -17.36
C SER A 547 29.00 8.44 -16.38
N LYS A 548 28.94 8.72 -15.07
CA LYS A 548 28.69 7.70 -14.05
C LYS A 548 27.32 7.05 -14.22
N ALA A 549 26.25 7.85 -14.38
CA ALA A 549 24.90 7.35 -14.59
C ALA A 549 24.79 6.48 -15.85
N GLN A 550 25.40 6.91 -16.96
CA GLN A 550 25.47 6.14 -18.21
C GLN A 550 26.18 4.80 -18.03
N SER A 551 27.29 4.78 -17.28
CA SER A 551 28.04 3.56 -17.00
C SER A 551 27.24 2.59 -16.13
N LEU A 552 26.56 3.10 -15.10
CA LEU A 552 25.68 2.30 -14.23
C LEU A 552 24.49 1.71 -15.00
N VAL A 553 23.81 2.52 -15.82
CA VAL A 553 22.70 2.03 -16.65
C VAL A 553 23.18 0.99 -17.65
N LYS A 554 24.35 1.18 -18.28
CA LYS A 554 24.92 0.18 -19.17
C LYS A 554 25.18 -1.14 -18.42
N MET A 555 25.84 -1.07 -17.26
CA MET A 555 26.10 -2.24 -16.42
C MET A 555 24.80 -2.95 -16.05
N TRP A 556 23.77 -2.20 -15.62
CA TRP A 556 22.45 -2.72 -15.28
C TRP A 556 21.79 -3.49 -16.43
N LEU A 557 21.86 -2.95 -17.66
CA LEU A 557 21.24 -3.56 -18.84
C LEU A 557 22.02 -4.76 -19.37
N ASP A 558 23.36 -4.76 -19.24
CA ASP A 558 24.23 -5.85 -19.72
C ASP A 558 24.12 -7.13 -18.86
N MET A 559 23.46 -7.07 -17.70
CA MET A 559 23.26 -8.21 -16.83
C MET A 559 22.26 -9.23 -17.41
N LYS A 560 22.72 -10.48 -17.56
CA LYS A 560 21.93 -11.59 -18.12
C LYS A 560 21.35 -12.54 -17.06
N SER A 561 21.27 -12.13 -15.80
CA SER A 561 20.78 -13.05 -14.74
C SER A 561 19.30 -13.35 -14.91
N LYS A 562 18.94 -14.64 -14.79
CA LYS A 562 17.54 -15.12 -14.77
C LYS A 562 16.92 -15.03 -13.37
N ASP A 563 17.73 -14.86 -12.32
CA ASP A 563 17.30 -14.78 -10.93
C ASP A 563 17.24 -13.33 -10.45
N SER A 564 16.02 -12.81 -10.41
CA SER A 564 15.67 -11.38 -10.42
C SER A 564 16.06 -10.60 -9.16
N PHE A 565 15.90 -11.13 -7.95
CA PHE A 565 16.01 -10.31 -6.73
C PHE A 565 17.20 -10.65 -5.83
N ASN A 566 17.89 -11.75 -6.13
CA ASN A 566 19.10 -12.18 -5.40
C ASN A 566 20.39 -11.81 -6.16
N ASP A 567 20.27 -11.00 -7.21
CA ASP A 567 21.40 -10.61 -8.06
C ASP A 567 22.32 -9.65 -7.29
N ALA A 568 23.60 -10.01 -7.21
CA ALA A 568 24.62 -9.26 -6.47
C ALA A 568 24.76 -7.80 -6.94
N ALA A 569 24.43 -7.49 -8.19
CA ALA A 569 24.47 -6.10 -8.67
C ALA A 569 23.19 -5.31 -8.40
N PHE A 570 22.03 -5.97 -8.24
CA PHE A 570 20.83 -5.28 -7.74
C PHE A 570 21.01 -4.96 -6.25
N LEU A 571 21.56 -5.89 -5.49
CA LEU A 571 21.85 -5.72 -4.06
C LEU A 571 23.10 -4.84 -3.80
N GLY A 572 23.99 -4.73 -4.79
CA GLY A 572 25.24 -3.99 -4.67
C GLY A 572 25.12 -2.48 -4.90
N GLU A 573 24.03 -2.01 -5.51
CA GLU A 573 23.85 -0.60 -5.88
C GLU A 573 22.53 -0.04 -5.33
N GLN A 574 22.62 0.67 -4.20
CA GLN A 574 21.47 1.23 -3.46
C GLN A 574 20.58 2.13 -4.34
N ILE A 575 21.16 2.81 -5.33
CA ILE A 575 20.42 3.69 -6.22
C ILE A 575 19.36 2.96 -7.04
N PHE A 576 19.65 1.73 -7.51
CA PHE A 576 18.70 0.94 -8.27
C PHE A 576 17.62 0.33 -7.38
N ILE A 577 17.94 0.02 -6.11
CA ILE A 577 16.95 -0.38 -5.10
C ILE A 577 15.97 0.77 -4.86
N ASN A 578 16.48 1.98 -4.64
CA ASN A 578 15.66 3.17 -4.39
C ASN A 578 14.76 3.50 -5.59
N LEU A 579 15.31 3.45 -6.81
CA LEU A 579 14.54 3.66 -8.04
C LEU A 579 13.53 2.53 -8.27
N PHE A 580 13.89 1.28 -7.98
CA PHE A 580 12.94 0.17 -8.03
C PHE A 580 11.77 0.43 -7.11
N ILE A 581 12.00 0.71 -5.82
CA ILE A 581 10.95 1.01 -4.83
C ILE A 581 10.08 2.19 -5.30
N LYS A 582 10.70 3.27 -5.77
CA LYS A 582 10.00 4.47 -6.24
C LYS A 582 9.02 4.18 -7.38
N TYR A 583 9.40 3.34 -8.34
CA TYR A 583 8.60 3.08 -9.54
C TYR A 583 7.73 1.82 -9.47
N ASN A 584 8.07 0.84 -8.63
CA ASN A 584 7.43 -0.48 -8.62
C ASN A 584 6.49 -0.74 -7.44
N THR A 585 6.37 0.18 -6.48
CA THR A 585 5.48 0.04 -5.31
C THR A 585 3.99 0.14 -5.67
N ALA A 586 3.63 0.88 -6.72
CA ALA A 586 2.26 0.93 -7.18
C ALA A 586 1.79 -0.44 -7.72
N ILE A 587 0.58 -0.86 -7.33
CA ILE A 587 0.01 -2.14 -7.74
C ILE A 587 -0.91 -1.92 -8.95
N PRO A 588 -0.78 -2.70 -10.04
CA PRO A 588 -1.55 -2.49 -11.26
C PRO A 588 -3.01 -2.95 -11.19
N SER A 589 -3.43 -3.56 -10.08
CA SER A 589 -4.74 -4.20 -9.91
C SER A 589 -5.42 -3.77 -8.61
N SER A 590 -6.73 -3.54 -8.68
CA SER A 590 -7.59 -3.32 -7.51
C SER A 590 -8.05 -4.63 -6.86
N ALA A 591 -7.60 -5.80 -7.33
CA ALA A 591 -8.05 -7.10 -6.80
C ALA A 591 -7.72 -7.31 -5.32
N ALA A 592 -6.63 -6.72 -4.81
CA ALA A 592 -6.31 -6.77 -3.38
C ALA A 592 -7.39 -6.09 -2.53
N VAL A 593 -7.92 -4.97 -3.03
CA VAL A 593 -9.03 -4.23 -2.40
C VAL A 593 -10.32 -5.05 -2.45
N GLU A 594 -10.59 -5.76 -3.54
CA GLU A 594 -11.75 -6.68 -3.62
C GLU A 594 -11.69 -7.81 -2.58
N ARG A 595 -10.51 -8.39 -2.32
CA ARG A 595 -10.33 -9.40 -1.26
C ARG A 595 -10.50 -8.80 0.13
N LEU A 596 -9.98 -7.59 0.33
CA LEU A 596 -10.16 -6.85 1.57
C LEU A 596 -11.65 -6.59 1.84
N PHE A 597 -12.42 -6.18 0.83
CA PHE A 597 -13.87 -6.00 0.94
C PHE A 597 -14.64 -7.31 1.03
N SER A 598 -14.18 -8.39 0.39
CA SER A 598 -14.78 -9.72 0.57
C SER A 598 -14.67 -10.19 2.02
N THR A 599 -13.53 -9.93 2.67
CA THR A 599 -13.36 -10.10 4.12
C THR A 599 -14.19 -9.07 4.91
N GLY A 600 -14.32 -7.87 4.35
CA GLY A 600 -15.21 -6.80 4.80
C GLY A 600 -16.69 -7.18 4.87
N LYS A 601 -17.16 -8.15 4.08
CA LYS A 601 -18.54 -8.64 4.14
C LYS A 601 -18.89 -9.23 5.51
N ASP A 602 -17.92 -9.87 6.18
CA ASP A 602 -18.08 -10.34 7.56
C ASP A 602 -18.04 -9.18 8.58
N ILE A 603 -17.45 -8.05 8.18
CA ILE A 603 -17.24 -6.86 9.02
C ILE A 603 -18.49 -5.95 9.02
N LEU A 604 -19.28 -5.92 7.94
CA LEU A 604 -20.54 -5.17 7.84
C LEU A 604 -21.72 -5.80 8.63
N THR A 605 -21.45 -6.69 9.58
CA THR A 605 -22.48 -7.30 10.42
C THR A 605 -23.03 -6.31 11.45
N PRO A 606 -24.32 -6.39 11.85
CA PRO A 606 -24.96 -5.44 12.77
C PRO A 606 -24.24 -5.22 14.10
N LYS A 607 -23.50 -6.24 14.60
CA LYS A 607 -22.70 -6.16 15.84
C LYS A 607 -21.45 -5.27 15.72
N ARG A 608 -21.04 -4.90 14.51
CA ARG A 608 -19.83 -4.10 14.21
C ARG A 608 -20.14 -2.73 13.58
N ALA A 609 -21.42 -2.45 13.30
CA ALA A 609 -21.95 -1.19 12.76
C ALA A 609 -21.86 0.03 13.71
N SER A 610 -21.27 -0.12 14.90
CA SER A 610 -21.08 0.99 15.85
C SER A 610 -19.85 1.88 15.55
N LEU A 611 -19.13 1.60 14.46
CA LEU A 611 -18.04 2.44 13.98
C LEU A 611 -18.61 3.59 13.15
N SER A 612 -18.12 4.82 13.39
CA SER A 612 -18.40 5.91 12.46
C SER A 612 -17.67 5.67 11.13
N ASP A 613 -18.20 6.20 10.03
CA ASP A 613 -17.61 6.07 8.68
C ASP A 613 -16.11 6.41 8.67
N GLU A 614 -15.73 7.48 9.35
CA GLU A 614 -14.32 7.89 9.48
C GLU A 614 -13.45 6.80 10.14
N ASN A 615 -13.89 6.26 11.27
CA ASN A 615 -13.14 5.22 11.97
C ASN A 615 -13.13 3.90 11.20
N PHE A 616 -14.22 3.58 10.50
CA PHE A 616 -14.30 2.42 9.63
C PHE A 616 -13.30 2.53 8.48
N ASN A 617 -13.26 3.67 7.79
CA ASN A 617 -12.33 3.94 6.69
C ASN A 617 -10.87 3.83 7.15
N MET A 618 -10.54 4.46 8.28
CA MET A 618 -9.20 4.40 8.86
C MET A 618 -8.80 2.97 9.24
N LEU A 619 -9.68 2.24 9.92
CA LEU A 619 -9.43 0.85 10.31
C LEU A 619 -9.29 -0.07 9.10
N MET A 620 -10.12 0.10 8.05
CA MET A 620 -10.02 -0.66 6.81
C MET A 620 -8.70 -0.38 6.08
N PHE A 621 -8.33 0.90 5.96
CA PHE A 621 -7.06 1.31 5.39
C PHE A 621 -5.89 0.70 6.15
N MET A 622 -5.91 0.80 7.48
CA MET A 622 -4.86 0.25 8.34
C MET A 622 -4.80 -1.27 8.28
N LYS A 623 -5.95 -1.95 8.26
CA LYS A 623 -6.04 -3.41 8.11
C LYS A 623 -5.38 -3.91 6.82
N GLY A 624 -5.63 -3.23 5.70
CA GLY A 624 -5.00 -3.56 4.42
C GLY A 624 -3.48 -3.36 4.41
N ASN A 625 -2.98 -2.44 5.23
CA ASN A 625 -1.57 -2.04 5.28
C ASN A 625 -0.83 -2.53 6.54
N MET A 626 -1.38 -3.49 7.28
CA MET A 626 -0.78 -3.97 8.53
C MET A 626 0.65 -4.49 8.37
N HIS A 627 0.98 -5.07 7.22
CA HIS A 627 2.32 -5.57 6.91
C HIS A 627 3.38 -4.46 6.76
N LEU A 628 2.96 -3.19 6.64
CA LEU A 628 3.83 -2.01 6.64
C LEU A 628 3.97 -1.38 8.02
N MET A 629 3.17 -1.85 8.99
CA MET A 629 3.32 -1.42 10.37
C MET A 629 4.54 -2.14 10.95
N PRO A 630 5.45 -1.43 11.63
CA PRO A 630 6.67 -2.03 12.14
C PRO A 630 6.33 -3.19 13.09
N ASP A 631 6.83 -4.40 12.82
CA ASP A 631 6.88 -5.49 13.80
C ASP A 631 8.19 -5.33 14.60
N ASP A 632 8.11 -5.14 15.92
CA ASP A 632 9.31 -5.05 16.78
C ASP A 632 9.83 -6.44 17.19
#